data_AF-A0A5S4G932-F1
#
_entry.id   AF-A0A5S4G932-F1
#
_cell.length_a   1.000
_cell.length_b   1.000
_cell.length_c   1.000
_cell.angle_alpha   90.00
_cell.angle_beta   90.00
_cell.angle_gamma   90.00
#
_symmetry.space_group_name_H-M   'P 1'
#
loop_
_entity.id
_entity.type
_entity.pdbx_description
1 polymer ?
#
loop_
_entity_poly.entity_id
_entity_poly.type
_entity_poly.pdbx_seq_one_letter_code
_entity_poly.pdbx_strand_id
1 'polypeptide(L)'
;MPDATPELVIGFDLGHGESALAQAEPVADTQVKNLDMPYSDTGRQVTAVGLREGEVLIGTHALFSATADLTLGFKSPRLDRDDVRIPTARFVRRTVEELVDGAKIRRDQRIRWVFGHPSGWSPEVRETYAAVLREACGDDLEVVPESRAAFLYTRYNLRRERADTGRISRTTSALCIDCGSSTCDYTWVRQGRSSPVDLGHNSLGASLIDKMIMDVVLARHPGRERLTALLDRYPIRRPLVEYTCRRAKEMYFLTPAERLTDRTRQRHLRAEELEFPNGETFDLDIRLSADDMDAVLDTPHPSLEGLTWREAYKRNLSEVLREIGATPDLVIVTGGPSRMRFILDITRELVGTDRVILGSEPETAIARGLAIAGQIGVTTQSFRAEVDALIASGKIDRIVEARLPELAEGMGLAVASGLTERHVIPAFVEWRNGGISTLDDMARKIADAVQAEITDPRNDALKQTMVDWQNGIVPDIERLTEPICERAGLPSAALNLPVISLDHGQVRFSVPLSAATDVLNTLGNVVNVILAGVISTTLFGAGVSLIAATGPLAVVIAFVAAFVAMKYGQERAMERARAMNLPKLARQVTSEQRLLRKLRAEAQVNESALATELAQEFLTGQGTQMAASISGSLRGQLDAVAKDAALLIE
;
A
#
# COMPACT_ATOMS: atom_id res chain seq x y z
N MET A 1 2.35 -24.92 -3.35
CA MET A 1 2.03 -23.80 -4.24
C MET A 1 0.75 -23.15 -3.74
N PRO A 2 0.81 -21.97 -3.11
CA PRO A 2 -0.40 -21.20 -2.84
C PRO A 2 -0.15 -19.72 -3.16
N ASP A 3 0.07 -19.34 -4.43
CA ASP A 3 0.43 -17.94 -4.73
C ASP A 3 0.11 -17.53 -6.17
N ALA A 4 -1.01 -18.00 -6.68
CA ALA A 4 -1.48 -17.55 -7.97
C ALA A 4 -2.52 -16.45 -7.71
N THR A 5 -2.22 -15.21 -8.13
CA THR A 5 -3.06 -14.01 -7.97
C THR A 5 -4.51 -14.27 -8.38
N PRO A 6 -5.52 -13.96 -7.55
CA PRO A 6 -6.92 -14.23 -7.91
C PRO A 6 -7.26 -13.57 -9.25
N GLU A 7 -8.25 -14.11 -9.96
CA GLU A 7 -8.73 -13.59 -11.24
C GLU A 7 -9.91 -12.63 -11.05
N LEU A 8 -10.61 -12.74 -9.92
CA LEU A 8 -11.78 -11.94 -9.59
C LEU A 8 -11.82 -11.68 -8.08
N VAL A 9 -12.18 -10.46 -7.71
CA VAL A 9 -12.52 -10.10 -6.33
C VAL A 9 -14.03 -9.93 -6.25
N ILE A 10 -14.67 -10.62 -5.30
CA ILE A 10 -16.10 -10.47 -5.03
C ILE A 10 -16.29 -9.87 -3.64
N GLY A 11 -16.83 -8.66 -3.59
CA GLY A 11 -17.31 -8.04 -2.37
C GLY A 11 -18.70 -8.57 -2.03
N PHE A 12 -18.83 -9.23 -0.89
CA PHE A 12 -20.06 -9.80 -0.37
C PHE A 12 -20.50 -9.03 0.87
N ASP A 13 -21.47 -8.15 0.69
CA ASP A 13 -22.19 -7.54 1.81
C ASP A 13 -23.27 -8.50 2.29
N LEU A 14 -22.94 -9.33 3.28
CA LEU A 14 -23.92 -10.17 3.97
C LEU A 14 -24.58 -9.31 5.05
N GLY A 15 -25.59 -8.51 4.73
CA GLY A 15 -26.25 -7.68 5.74
C GLY A 15 -27.27 -8.47 6.56
N HIS A 16 -27.63 -7.95 7.74
CA HIS A 16 -28.69 -8.55 8.57
C HIS A 16 -30.07 -8.48 7.88
N GLY A 17 -30.38 -7.40 7.17
CA GLY A 17 -31.69 -7.26 6.50
C GLY A 17 -31.69 -7.73 5.05
N GLU A 18 -30.68 -7.30 4.31
CA GLU A 18 -30.49 -7.55 2.88
C GLU A 18 -29.01 -7.84 2.63
N SER A 19 -28.71 -8.52 1.54
CA SER A 19 -27.37 -8.82 1.07
C SER A 19 -27.18 -8.36 -0.38
N ALA A 20 -25.95 -7.99 -0.71
CA ALA A 20 -25.58 -7.54 -2.05
C ALA A 20 -24.18 -8.04 -2.44
N LEU A 21 -23.93 -8.11 -3.75
CA LEU A 21 -22.63 -8.49 -4.31
C LEU A 21 -22.11 -7.42 -5.25
N ALA A 22 -20.79 -7.29 -5.26
CA ALA A 22 -20.07 -6.54 -6.27
C ALA A 22 -18.83 -7.31 -6.69
N GLN A 23 -18.33 -7.03 -7.88
CA GLN A 23 -17.13 -7.63 -8.42
C GLN A 23 -16.15 -6.58 -8.93
N ALA A 24 -14.87 -6.90 -8.82
CA ALA A 24 -13.78 -6.12 -9.38
C ALA A 24 -12.72 -7.07 -9.96
N GLU A 25 -12.11 -6.66 -11.06
CA GLU A 25 -10.89 -7.30 -11.54
C GLU A 25 -9.73 -6.85 -10.64
N PRO A 26 -8.75 -7.72 -10.34
CA PRO A 26 -7.61 -7.42 -9.47
C PRO A 26 -6.54 -6.57 -10.17
N VAL A 27 -6.98 -5.61 -10.99
CA VAL A 27 -6.14 -4.69 -11.76
C VAL A 27 -6.49 -3.27 -11.32
N ALA A 28 -5.47 -2.43 -11.13
CA ALA A 28 -5.67 -1.05 -10.71
C ALA A 28 -6.59 -0.29 -11.69
N ASP A 29 -7.40 0.61 -11.14
CA ASP A 29 -8.34 1.49 -11.88
C ASP A 29 -9.43 0.77 -12.70
N THR A 30 -9.58 -0.55 -12.55
CA THR A 30 -10.74 -1.24 -13.14
C THR A 30 -12.03 -0.87 -12.41
N GLN A 31 -13.12 -0.78 -13.17
CA GLN A 31 -14.43 -0.40 -12.65
C GLN A 31 -15.02 -1.53 -11.81
N VAL A 32 -15.37 -1.21 -10.57
CA VAL A 32 -16.19 -2.09 -9.72
C VAL A 32 -17.63 -2.09 -10.21
N LYS A 33 -18.20 -3.28 -10.38
CA LYS A 33 -19.56 -3.48 -10.91
C LYS A 33 -20.41 -4.24 -9.89
N ASN A 34 -21.71 -3.98 -9.89
CA ASN A 34 -22.64 -4.84 -9.15
C ASN A 34 -22.68 -6.23 -9.79
N LEU A 35 -22.80 -7.23 -8.94
CA LEU A 35 -23.07 -8.60 -9.33
C LEU A 35 -24.47 -8.93 -8.83
N ASP A 36 -25.38 -9.31 -9.73
CA ASP A 36 -26.76 -9.53 -9.31
C ASP A 36 -26.85 -10.75 -8.39
N MET A 37 -27.46 -10.54 -7.22
CA MET A 37 -27.81 -11.64 -6.32
C MET A 37 -28.69 -12.67 -7.03
N PRO A 38 -28.54 -13.98 -6.73
CA PRO A 38 -29.47 -15.00 -7.21
C PRO A 38 -30.92 -14.64 -6.88
N TYR A 39 -31.80 -14.86 -7.85
CA TYR A 39 -33.25 -14.61 -7.73
C TYR A 39 -33.63 -13.16 -7.38
N SER A 40 -32.80 -12.19 -7.75
CA SER A 40 -33.08 -10.76 -7.57
C SER A 40 -32.98 -9.99 -8.87
N ASP A 41 -34.01 -9.16 -9.13
CA ASP A 41 -34.04 -8.21 -10.24
C ASP A 41 -33.48 -6.83 -9.85
N THR A 42 -33.07 -6.64 -8.60
CA THR A 42 -32.69 -5.33 -8.05
C THR A 42 -31.22 -5.26 -7.63
N GLY A 43 -30.44 -6.33 -7.89
CA GLY A 43 -29.04 -6.44 -7.47
C GLY A 43 -28.82 -6.74 -5.98
N ARG A 44 -29.88 -6.71 -5.17
CA ARG A 44 -29.88 -6.98 -3.72
C ARG A 44 -30.96 -8.01 -3.36
N GLN A 45 -30.74 -8.79 -2.32
CA GLN A 45 -31.66 -9.85 -1.93
C GLN A 45 -31.87 -9.83 -0.43
N VAL A 46 -33.10 -10.10 0.03
CA VAL A 46 -33.37 -10.22 1.46
C VAL A 46 -32.52 -11.35 2.09
N THR A 47 -31.96 -11.11 3.28
CA THR A 47 -31.13 -12.12 3.96
C THR A 47 -32.03 -13.12 4.67
N ALA A 48 -32.61 -14.02 3.88
CA ALA A 48 -33.50 -15.09 4.33
C ALA A 48 -33.05 -16.43 3.79
N VAL A 49 -33.25 -17.50 4.57
CA VAL A 49 -32.95 -18.87 4.17
C VAL A 49 -33.99 -19.82 4.75
N GLY A 50 -34.31 -20.88 4.01
CA GLY A 50 -35.20 -21.94 4.48
C GLY A 50 -35.04 -23.21 3.68
N LEU A 51 -35.40 -24.34 4.28
CA LEU A 51 -35.35 -25.66 3.66
C LEU A 51 -36.72 -26.05 3.12
N ARG A 52 -36.78 -26.48 1.87
CA ARG A 52 -37.98 -27.09 1.27
C ARG A 52 -37.59 -28.38 0.58
N GLU A 53 -38.19 -29.50 1.00
CA GLU A 53 -37.98 -30.82 0.38
C GLU A 53 -36.48 -31.23 0.27
N GLY A 54 -35.64 -30.75 1.21
CA GLY A 54 -34.20 -31.00 1.21
C GLY A 54 -33.36 -29.99 0.42
N GLU A 55 -33.99 -29.07 -0.32
CA GLU A 55 -33.32 -27.97 -1.01
C GLU A 55 -33.24 -26.71 -0.14
N VAL A 56 -32.07 -26.06 -0.16
CA VAL A 56 -31.86 -24.77 0.50
C VAL A 56 -32.33 -23.65 -0.43
N LEU A 57 -33.36 -22.92 0.01
CA LEU A 57 -33.84 -21.72 -0.65
C LEU A 57 -33.29 -20.49 0.05
N ILE A 58 -33.02 -19.42 -0.70
CA ILE A 58 -32.54 -18.14 -0.18
C ILE A 58 -33.41 -16.98 -0.67
N GLY A 59 -33.37 -15.86 0.04
CA GLY A 59 -34.00 -14.63 -0.41
C GLY A 59 -35.53 -14.66 -0.39
N THR A 60 -36.12 -13.93 -1.33
CA THR A 60 -37.59 -13.91 -1.53
C THR A 60 -38.13 -15.30 -1.84
N HIS A 61 -37.37 -16.14 -2.53
CA HIS A 61 -37.77 -17.53 -2.79
C HIS A 61 -37.97 -18.31 -1.48
N ALA A 62 -37.13 -18.09 -0.47
CA ALA A 62 -37.33 -18.69 0.86
C ALA A 62 -38.58 -18.13 1.56
N LEU A 63 -38.77 -16.81 1.55
CA LEU A 63 -39.89 -16.14 2.24
C LEU A 63 -41.27 -16.56 1.73
N PHE A 64 -41.42 -16.67 0.41
CA PHE A 64 -42.71 -16.94 -0.24
C PHE A 64 -42.93 -18.43 -0.55
N SER A 65 -41.99 -19.29 -0.15
CA SER A 65 -42.14 -20.75 -0.26
C SER A 65 -42.58 -21.37 1.07
N ALA A 66 -43.23 -22.53 1.00
CA ALA A 66 -43.50 -23.36 2.16
C ALA A 66 -42.21 -24.06 2.65
N THR A 67 -41.37 -23.32 3.39
CA THR A 67 -40.14 -23.85 4.00
C THR A 67 -40.37 -24.35 5.42
N ALA A 68 -39.58 -25.35 5.85
CA ALA A 68 -39.69 -25.96 7.18
C ALA A 68 -39.07 -25.11 8.31
N ASP A 69 -38.05 -24.30 8.00
CA ASP A 69 -37.20 -23.61 9.00
C ASP A 69 -36.82 -22.17 8.57
N LEU A 70 -37.77 -21.42 8.00
CA LEU A 70 -37.57 -20.04 7.53
C LEU A 70 -36.92 -19.17 8.60
N THR A 71 -35.76 -18.62 8.26
CA THR A 71 -35.02 -17.69 9.10
C THR A 71 -34.74 -16.42 8.31
N LEU A 72 -34.98 -15.26 8.94
CA LEU A 72 -34.73 -13.93 8.40
C LEU A 72 -33.77 -13.20 9.33
N GLY A 73 -32.76 -12.53 8.77
CA GLY A 73 -31.83 -11.73 9.55
C GLY A 73 -31.10 -12.49 10.64
N PHE A 74 -30.44 -13.57 10.24
CA PHE A 74 -29.66 -14.41 11.15
C PHE A 74 -28.27 -13.84 11.47
N LYS A 75 -27.71 -12.89 10.70
CA LYS A 75 -26.37 -12.34 10.97
C LYS A 75 -26.29 -11.71 12.35
N SER A 76 -25.34 -12.19 13.15
CA SER A 76 -25.18 -11.88 14.58
C SER A 76 -23.77 -12.27 15.04
N PRO A 77 -23.20 -11.60 16.07
CA PRO A 77 -21.91 -12.02 16.65
C PRO A 77 -21.97 -13.38 17.37
N ARG A 78 -23.16 -13.93 17.64
CA ARG A 78 -23.36 -15.20 18.34
C ARG A 78 -23.27 -16.42 17.40
N LEU A 79 -22.14 -16.55 16.70
CA LEU A 79 -21.86 -17.64 15.75
C LEU A 79 -21.61 -18.99 16.43
N ASP A 80 -21.47 -19.00 17.76
CA ASP A 80 -21.49 -20.20 18.59
C ASP A 80 -22.85 -20.91 18.54
N ARG A 81 -23.94 -20.18 18.24
CA ARG A 81 -25.29 -20.74 18.18
C ARG A 81 -25.64 -21.27 16.79
N ASP A 82 -26.28 -22.42 16.76
CA ASP A 82 -26.70 -23.11 15.53
C ASP A 82 -27.72 -22.30 14.72
N ASP A 83 -28.60 -21.55 15.39
CA ASP A 83 -29.62 -20.70 14.77
C ASP A 83 -29.05 -19.44 14.09
N VAL A 84 -27.74 -19.18 14.25
CA VAL A 84 -27.00 -18.13 13.54
C VAL A 84 -26.03 -18.77 12.53
N ARG A 85 -25.24 -19.75 12.98
CA ARG A 85 -24.19 -20.39 12.18
C ARG A 85 -24.73 -21.14 10.97
N ILE A 86 -25.74 -21.98 11.17
CA ILE A 86 -26.28 -22.84 10.11
C ILE A 86 -26.95 -22.01 9.01
N PRO A 87 -27.86 -21.06 9.33
CA PRO A 87 -28.43 -20.17 8.31
C PRO A 87 -27.38 -19.37 7.54
N THR A 88 -26.34 -18.87 8.23
CA THR A 88 -25.23 -18.12 7.60
C THR A 88 -24.51 -18.97 6.56
N ALA A 89 -24.05 -20.17 6.96
CA ALA A 89 -23.35 -21.07 6.05
C ALA A 89 -24.23 -21.50 4.87
N ARG A 90 -25.51 -21.83 5.12
CA ARG A 90 -26.47 -22.23 4.07
C ARG A 90 -26.70 -21.11 3.06
N PHE A 91 -26.92 -19.89 3.53
CA PHE A 91 -27.17 -18.74 2.65
C PHE A 91 -25.99 -18.44 1.74
N VAL A 92 -24.78 -18.39 2.32
CA VAL A 92 -23.56 -18.12 1.54
C VAL A 92 -23.28 -19.26 0.57
N ARG A 93 -23.31 -20.51 1.02
CA ARG A 93 -23.06 -21.67 0.16
C ARG A 93 -24.02 -21.70 -1.02
N ARG A 94 -25.32 -21.56 -0.76
CA ARG A 94 -26.33 -21.55 -1.83
C ARG A 94 -26.14 -20.38 -2.78
N THR A 95 -25.78 -19.20 -2.26
CA THR A 95 -25.47 -18.04 -3.12
C THR A 95 -24.30 -18.35 -4.06
N VAL A 96 -23.22 -18.94 -3.55
CA VAL A 96 -22.06 -19.32 -4.36
C VAL A 96 -22.43 -20.37 -5.42
N GLU A 97 -23.15 -21.42 -5.04
CA GLU A 97 -23.65 -22.45 -5.97
C GLU A 97 -24.43 -21.83 -7.12
N GLU A 98 -25.38 -20.93 -6.82
CA GLU A 98 -26.20 -20.26 -7.84
C GLU A 98 -25.41 -19.31 -8.74
N LEU A 99 -24.36 -18.66 -8.23
CA LEU A 99 -23.47 -17.84 -9.06
C LEU A 99 -22.68 -18.71 -10.06
N VAL A 100 -22.23 -19.90 -9.64
CA VAL A 100 -21.52 -20.86 -10.50
C VAL A 100 -22.48 -21.49 -11.52
N ASP A 101 -23.61 -22.01 -11.05
CA ASP A 101 -24.59 -22.71 -11.90
C ASP A 101 -25.26 -21.76 -12.90
N GLY A 102 -25.49 -20.51 -12.49
CA GLY A 102 -25.95 -19.43 -13.37
C GLY A 102 -24.88 -18.86 -14.30
N ALA A 103 -23.66 -19.43 -14.32
CA ALA A 103 -22.51 -19.00 -15.12
C ALA A 103 -22.11 -17.53 -14.94
N LYS A 104 -22.46 -16.92 -13.79
CA LYS A 104 -22.02 -15.57 -13.41
C LYS A 104 -20.55 -15.56 -13.00
N ILE A 105 -20.06 -16.68 -12.48
CA ILE A 105 -18.65 -16.97 -12.19
C ILE A 105 -18.28 -18.33 -12.78
N ARG A 106 -17.03 -18.50 -13.25
CA ARG A 106 -16.61 -19.83 -13.75
C ARG A 106 -16.24 -20.74 -12.58
N ARG A 107 -16.49 -22.04 -12.73
CA ARG A 107 -16.23 -23.05 -11.69
C ARG A 107 -14.75 -23.18 -11.31
N ASP A 108 -13.85 -22.91 -12.26
CA ASP A 108 -12.39 -22.94 -12.10
C ASP A 108 -11.78 -21.55 -11.85
N GLN A 109 -12.61 -20.50 -11.80
CA GLN A 109 -12.15 -19.14 -11.58
C GLN A 109 -11.62 -19.00 -10.15
N ARG A 110 -10.41 -18.44 -10.02
CA ARG A 110 -9.83 -18.12 -8.71
C ARG A 110 -10.44 -16.83 -8.20
N ILE A 111 -11.19 -16.93 -7.12
CA ILE A 111 -11.97 -15.82 -6.55
C ILE A 111 -11.43 -15.51 -5.17
N ARG A 112 -11.14 -14.23 -4.93
CA ARG A 112 -10.99 -13.70 -3.58
C ARG A 112 -12.32 -13.17 -3.08
N TRP A 113 -12.85 -13.75 -2.02
CA TRP A 113 -14.09 -13.29 -1.39
C TRP A 113 -13.78 -12.26 -0.30
N VAL A 114 -14.51 -11.14 -0.30
CA VAL A 114 -14.35 -10.09 0.72
C VAL A 114 -15.68 -9.85 1.39
N PHE A 115 -15.81 -10.28 2.65
CA PHE A 115 -17.06 -10.18 3.40
C PHE A 115 -17.07 -8.99 4.35
N GLY A 116 -18.20 -8.29 4.39
CA GLY A 116 -18.44 -7.20 5.36
C GLY A 116 -18.74 -7.73 6.76
N HIS A 117 -18.19 -7.09 7.78
CA HIS A 117 -18.63 -7.28 9.17
C HIS A 117 -18.90 -5.95 9.90
N PRO A 118 -19.81 -5.94 10.89
CA PRO A 118 -20.04 -4.79 11.77
C PRO A 118 -18.78 -4.40 12.53
N SER A 119 -18.56 -3.10 12.71
CA SER A 119 -17.25 -2.59 13.14
C SER A 119 -16.92 -2.92 14.61
N GLY A 120 -17.95 -3.11 15.44
CA GLY A 120 -17.85 -3.46 16.87
C GLY A 120 -17.59 -4.94 17.15
N TRP A 121 -17.53 -5.82 16.15
CA TRP A 121 -17.23 -7.25 16.40
C TRP A 121 -15.80 -7.42 16.91
N SER A 122 -15.59 -8.25 17.94
CA SER A 122 -14.25 -8.52 18.48
C SER A 122 -13.42 -9.36 17.49
N PRO A 123 -12.08 -9.36 17.61
CA PRO A 123 -11.22 -10.20 16.78
C PRO A 123 -11.61 -11.69 16.78
N GLU A 124 -12.03 -12.23 17.92
CA GLU A 124 -12.45 -13.64 18.07
C GLU A 124 -13.73 -13.96 17.30
N VAL A 125 -14.70 -13.03 17.33
CA VAL A 125 -15.93 -13.15 16.54
C VAL A 125 -15.62 -13.09 15.04
N ARG A 126 -14.71 -12.20 14.62
CA ARG A 126 -14.28 -12.07 13.23
C ARG A 126 -13.62 -13.34 12.72
N GLU A 127 -12.75 -13.97 13.52
CA GLU A 127 -12.11 -15.24 13.15
C GLU A 127 -13.13 -16.37 13.03
N THR A 128 -14.07 -16.46 13.98
CA THR A 128 -15.16 -17.45 13.93
C THR A 128 -16.05 -17.24 12.71
N TYR A 129 -16.36 -15.98 12.36
CA TYR A 129 -17.11 -15.63 11.17
C TYR A 129 -16.38 -16.05 9.90
N ALA A 130 -15.09 -15.72 9.80
CA ALA A 130 -14.25 -16.13 8.68
C ALA A 130 -14.22 -17.66 8.52
N ALA A 131 -14.12 -18.42 9.62
CA ALA A 131 -14.14 -19.88 9.57
C ALA A 131 -15.46 -20.43 8.98
N VAL A 132 -16.62 -19.91 9.42
CA VAL A 132 -17.93 -20.30 8.88
C VAL A 132 -18.04 -19.98 7.38
N LEU A 133 -17.50 -18.83 6.96
CA LEU A 133 -17.50 -18.43 5.55
C LEU A 133 -16.57 -19.32 4.70
N ARG A 134 -15.38 -19.68 5.21
CA ARG A 134 -14.43 -20.57 4.50
C ARG A 134 -15.07 -21.91 4.17
N GLU A 135 -15.83 -22.49 5.11
CA GLU A 135 -16.60 -23.72 4.89
C GLU A 135 -17.72 -23.58 3.83
N ALA A 136 -18.13 -22.35 3.50
CA ALA A 136 -19.22 -22.07 2.57
C ALA A 136 -18.73 -21.66 1.17
N CYS A 137 -17.61 -20.96 1.05
CA CYS A 137 -17.14 -20.38 -0.22
C CYS A 137 -15.67 -20.64 -0.59
N GLY A 138 -14.88 -21.29 0.27
CA GLY A 138 -13.46 -21.59 0.05
C GLY A 138 -12.48 -20.70 0.83
N ASP A 139 -11.17 -20.99 0.71
CA ASP A 139 -10.15 -20.46 1.63
C ASP A 139 -9.62 -19.05 1.31
N ASP A 140 -9.66 -18.60 0.04
CA ASP A 140 -9.19 -17.26 -0.36
C ASP A 140 -10.27 -16.21 -0.03
N LEU A 141 -10.35 -15.86 1.26
CA LEU A 141 -11.27 -14.85 1.76
C LEU A 141 -10.65 -13.88 2.78
N GLU A 142 -11.21 -12.69 2.82
CA GLU A 142 -10.94 -11.64 3.79
C GLU A 142 -12.25 -11.16 4.42
N VAL A 143 -12.22 -10.78 5.69
CA VAL A 143 -13.32 -10.08 6.36
C VAL A 143 -12.90 -8.63 6.62
N VAL A 144 -13.72 -7.67 6.19
CA VAL A 144 -13.42 -6.24 6.22
C VAL A 144 -14.56 -5.49 6.95
N PRO A 145 -14.26 -4.49 7.79
CA PRO A 145 -15.30 -3.65 8.37
C PRO A 145 -16.17 -2.98 7.31
N GLU A 146 -17.50 -3.08 7.44
CA GLU A 146 -18.48 -2.49 6.50
C GLU A 146 -18.27 -0.98 6.35
N SER A 147 -17.95 -0.29 7.44
CA SER A 147 -17.66 1.13 7.44
C SER A 147 -16.39 1.52 6.67
N ARG A 148 -15.34 0.67 6.69
CA ARG A 148 -14.14 0.85 5.87
C ARG A 148 -14.50 0.72 4.39
N ALA A 149 -15.33 -0.27 4.05
CA ALA A 149 -15.84 -0.44 2.69
C ALA A 149 -16.63 0.81 2.24
N ALA A 150 -17.55 1.32 3.06
CA ALA A 150 -18.30 2.53 2.78
C ALA A 150 -17.39 3.74 2.49
N PHE A 151 -16.37 3.93 3.31
CA PHE A 151 -15.38 5.00 3.13
C PHE A 151 -14.60 4.85 1.81
N LEU A 152 -14.12 3.64 1.51
CA LEU A 152 -13.37 3.35 0.29
C LEU A 152 -14.22 3.61 -0.96
N TYR A 153 -15.48 3.17 -0.95
CA TYR A 153 -16.40 3.41 -2.05
C TYR A 153 -16.68 4.91 -2.25
N THR A 154 -16.89 5.64 -1.16
CA THR A 154 -17.11 7.09 -1.20
C THR A 154 -15.90 7.83 -1.76
N ARG A 155 -14.68 7.50 -1.28
CA ARG A 155 -13.41 8.03 -1.81
C ARG A 155 -13.23 7.68 -3.29
N TYR A 156 -13.61 6.48 -3.71
CA TYR A 156 -13.54 6.03 -5.10
C TYR A 156 -14.44 6.86 -6.02
N ASN A 157 -15.71 7.04 -5.68
CA ASN A 157 -16.65 7.84 -6.49
C ASN A 157 -16.20 9.31 -6.58
N LEU A 158 -15.80 9.92 -5.47
CA LEU A 158 -15.37 11.32 -5.44
C LEU A 158 -14.10 11.58 -6.25
N ARG A 159 -13.22 10.57 -6.41
CA ARG A 159 -12.07 10.66 -7.32
C ARG A 159 -12.52 10.66 -8.78
N ARG A 160 -13.54 9.87 -9.14
CA ARG A 160 -14.02 9.71 -10.52
C ARG A 160 -14.93 10.83 -10.99
N GLU A 161 -15.70 11.45 -10.10
CA GLU A 161 -16.69 12.50 -10.43
C GLU A 161 -16.10 13.90 -10.68
N ARG A 162 -14.78 14.12 -10.59
CA ARG A 162 -14.18 15.46 -10.52
C ARG A 162 -14.49 16.38 -11.72
N ALA A 163 -15.40 17.33 -11.48
CA ALA A 163 -15.16 18.74 -11.77
C ALA A 163 -15.14 19.48 -10.41
N ASP A 164 -13.98 20.01 -10.04
CA ASP A 164 -13.78 20.95 -8.93
C ASP A 164 -14.13 20.49 -7.49
N THR A 165 -13.12 20.00 -6.76
CA THR A 165 -12.73 20.54 -5.44
C THR A 165 -11.66 19.64 -4.80
N GLY A 166 -10.55 20.25 -4.37
CA GLY A 166 -9.54 19.63 -3.51
C GLY A 166 -10.01 19.34 -2.08
N ARG A 167 -11.28 18.94 -1.89
CA ARG A 167 -11.91 18.77 -0.57
C ARG A 167 -11.55 17.47 0.14
N ILE A 168 -11.05 16.46 -0.57
CA ILE A 168 -10.71 15.15 0.03
C ILE A 168 -9.27 14.77 -0.29
N SER A 169 -8.38 15.20 0.60
CA SER A 169 -6.98 14.76 0.72
C SER A 169 -6.88 13.54 1.65
N ARG A 170 -5.74 12.84 1.68
CA ARG A 170 -5.42 11.83 2.73
C ARG A 170 -5.57 12.40 4.14
N THR A 171 -5.45 13.72 4.31
CA THR A 171 -5.59 14.42 5.59
C THR A 171 -7.04 14.66 6.02
N THR A 172 -8.01 14.41 5.14
CA THR A 172 -9.44 14.64 5.43
C THR A 172 -9.89 13.67 6.50
N SER A 173 -10.52 14.21 7.52
CA SER A 173 -11.09 13.44 8.60
C SER A 173 -12.58 13.21 8.34
N ALA A 174 -13.02 11.96 8.33
CA ALA A 174 -14.38 11.57 7.94
C ALA A 174 -15.03 10.69 9.00
N LEU A 175 -16.28 10.98 9.35
CA LEU A 175 -17.11 10.10 10.16
C LEU A 175 -18.07 9.35 9.24
N CYS A 176 -17.93 8.03 9.18
CA CYS A 176 -18.88 7.17 8.48
C CYS A 176 -19.92 6.67 9.47
N ILE A 177 -21.20 6.91 9.17
CA ILE A 177 -22.36 6.46 9.91
C ILE A 177 -23.07 5.42 9.04
N ASP A 178 -22.98 4.16 9.42
CA ASP A 178 -23.65 3.07 8.72
C ASP A 178 -24.87 2.62 9.52
N CYS A 179 -26.05 3.10 9.14
CA CYS A 179 -27.28 2.67 9.77
C CYS A 179 -27.85 1.48 9.01
N GLY A 180 -27.78 0.31 9.63
CA GLY A 180 -28.28 -0.96 9.12
C GLY A 180 -29.61 -1.40 9.73
N SER A 181 -30.00 -2.64 9.40
CA SER A 181 -31.24 -3.23 9.89
C SER A 181 -31.19 -3.54 11.39
N SER A 182 -30.05 -4.03 11.91
CA SER A 182 -29.90 -4.42 13.32
C SER A 182 -29.18 -3.37 14.17
N THR A 183 -28.23 -2.64 13.59
CA THR A 183 -27.38 -1.68 14.30
C THR A 183 -27.23 -0.39 13.51
N CYS A 184 -26.76 0.68 14.15
CA CYS A 184 -26.13 1.80 13.45
C CYS A 184 -24.71 1.96 14.00
N ASP A 185 -23.72 1.76 13.13
CA ASP A 185 -22.31 1.70 13.46
C ASP A 185 -21.61 3.01 13.05
N TYR A 186 -20.59 3.40 13.82
CA TYR A 186 -19.82 4.62 13.59
C TYR A 186 -18.36 4.30 13.40
N THR A 187 -17.73 4.94 12.42
CA THR A 187 -16.30 4.76 12.17
C THR A 187 -15.65 6.07 11.83
N TRP A 188 -14.64 6.38 12.62
CA TRP A 188 -13.82 7.56 12.45
C TRP A 188 -12.65 7.24 11.52
N VAL A 189 -12.49 8.01 10.46
CA VAL A 189 -11.41 7.85 9.49
C VAL A 189 -10.54 9.09 9.51
N ARG A 190 -9.25 8.93 9.83
CA ARG A 190 -8.27 10.03 9.85
C ARG A 190 -6.93 9.54 9.30
N GLN A 191 -6.33 10.31 8.38
CA GLN A 191 -5.04 9.98 7.77
C GLN A 191 -5.02 8.58 7.10
N GLY A 192 -6.13 8.17 6.50
CA GLY A 192 -6.29 6.85 5.89
C GLY A 192 -6.47 5.69 6.89
N ARG A 193 -6.46 5.95 8.21
CA ARG A 193 -6.73 4.95 9.24
C ARG A 193 -8.18 5.04 9.68
N SER A 194 -8.88 3.90 9.67
CA SER A 194 -10.24 3.76 10.20
C SER A 194 -10.18 3.21 11.63
N SER A 195 -10.97 3.78 12.53
CA SER A 195 -11.15 3.31 13.89
C SER A 195 -12.65 3.25 14.21
N PRO A 196 -13.20 2.09 14.61
CA PRO A 196 -14.57 2.02 15.09
C PRO A 196 -14.72 2.94 16.30
N VAL A 197 -15.86 3.61 16.41
CA VAL A 197 -16.28 4.29 17.62
C VAL A 197 -17.44 3.48 18.18
N ASP A 198 -17.14 2.63 19.16
CA ASP A 198 -18.11 1.71 19.75
C ASP A 198 -18.53 2.20 21.12
N LEU A 199 -19.79 2.64 21.21
CA LEU A 199 -20.39 3.10 22.46
C LEU A 199 -20.96 1.94 23.30
N GLY A 200 -20.92 0.69 22.80
CA GLY A 200 -21.44 -0.49 23.51
C GLY A 200 -22.96 -0.69 23.44
N HIS A 201 -23.70 0.24 22.81
CA HIS A 201 -25.16 0.28 22.75
C HIS A 201 -25.69 0.30 21.31
N ASN A 202 -25.57 -0.83 20.59
CA ASN A 202 -25.85 -0.90 19.14
C ASN A 202 -27.28 -1.30 18.76
N SER A 203 -28.28 -1.19 19.64
CA SER A 203 -29.68 -1.55 19.31
C SER A 203 -30.43 -0.52 18.44
N LEU A 204 -29.72 0.38 17.76
CA LEU A 204 -30.24 1.43 16.87
C LEU A 204 -30.48 0.94 15.43
N GLY A 205 -31.03 -0.26 15.28
CA GLY A 205 -31.37 -0.84 13.98
C GLY A 205 -32.73 -0.40 13.45
N ALA A 206 -32.86 -0.30 12.12
CA ALA A 206 -34.15 0.03 11.50
C ALA A 206 -35.18 -1.12 11.52
N SER A 207 -34.78 -2.35 11.85
CA SER A 207 -35.70 -3.48 12.09
C SER A 207 -36.57 -3.27 13.34
N LEU A 208 -36.11 -2.45 14.29
CA LEU A 208 -36.93 -2.06 15.43
C LEU A 208 -38.15 -1.25 14.96
N ILE A 209 -37.95 -0.33 14.01
CA ILE A 209 -39.03 0.44 13.39
C ILE A 209 -40.01 -0.51 12.68
N ASP A 210 -39.50 -1.54 11.98
CA ASP A 210 -40.35 -2.54 11.32
C ASP A 210 -41.27 -3.27 12.32
N LYS A 211 -40.72 -3.64 13.48
CA LYS A 211 -41.47 -4.31 14.57
C LYS A 211 -42.49 -3.38 15.21
N MET A 212 -42.13 -2.12 15.45
CA MET A 212 -43.07 -1.13 15.98
C MET A 212 -44.21 -0.83 15.00
N ILE A 213 -43.93 -0.82 13.69
CA ILE A 213 -44.98 -0.76 12.65
C ILE A 213 -45.87 -2.00 12.72
N MET A 214 -45.27 -3.19 12.85
CA MET A 214 -46.02 -4.44 12.99
C MET A 214 -46.96 -4.40 14.20
N ASP A 215 -46.52 -3.89 15.35
CA ASP A 215 -47.36 -3.75 16.54
C ASP A 215 -48.56 -2.83 16.29
N VAL A 216 -48.35 -1.69 15.61
CA VAL A 216 -49.44 -0.77 15.22
C VAL A 216 -50.43 -1.45 14.28
N VAL A 217 -49.93 -2.19 13.29
CA VAL A 217 -50.76 -2.91 12.30
C VAL A 217 -51.58 -4.01 12.97
N LEU A 218 -50.94 -4.85 13.80
CA LEU A 218 -51.61 -5.95 14.50
C LEU A 218 -52.65 -5.42 15.50
N ALA A 219 -52.35 -4.33 16.22
CA ALA A 219 -53.29 -3.73 17.17
C ALA A 219 -54.58 -3.23 16.50
N ARG A 220 -54.49 -2.77 15.24
CA ARG A 220 -55.62 -2.27 14.43
C ARG A 220 -56.32 -3.36 13.62
N HIS A 221 -55.70 -4.52 13.45
CA HIS A 221 -56.24 -5.58 12.62
C HIS A 221 -57.58 -6.11 13.18
N PRO A 222 -58.66 -6.22 12.38
CA PRO A 222 -59.97 -6.66 12.87
C PRO A 222 -59.95 -8.03 13.55
N GLY A 223 -59.09 -8.94 13.07
CA GLY A 223 -58.88 -10.27 13.62
C GLY A 223 -57.68 -10.42 14.57
N ARG A 224 -57.24 -9.33 15.22
CA ARG A 224 -55.96 -9.28 15.99
C ARG A 224 -55.74 -10.44 16.96
N GLU A 225 -56.76 -10.87 17.69
CA GLU A 225 -56.62 -11.93 18.70
C GLU A 225 -56.29 -13.27 18.04
N ARG A 226 -57.00 -13.61 16.96
CA ARG A 226 -56.75 -14.85 16.22
C ARG A 226 -55.42 -14.81 15.46
N LEU A 227 -55.13 -13.69 14.80
CA LEU A 227 -53.88 -13.50 14.07
C LEU A 227 -52.67 -13.60 15.01
N THR A 228 -52.74 -12.98 16.18
CA THR A 228 -51.68 -13.07 17.20
C THR A 228 -51.49 -14.51 17.69
N ALA A 229 -52.58 -15.21 18.02
CA ALA A 229 -52.54 -16.61 18.43
C ALA A 229 -51.94 -17.54 17.35
N LEU A 230 -52.20 -17.27 16.07
CA LEU A 230 -51.62 -18.01 14.95
C LEU A 230 -50.12 -17.71 14.78
N LEU A 231 -49.70 -16.45 14.92
CA LEU A 231 -48.27 -16.08 14.89
C LEU A 231 -47.49 -16.66 16.08
N ASP A 232 -48.14 -16.85 17.23
CA ASP A 232 -47.55 -17.55 18.39
C ASP A 232 -47.46 -19.06 18.15
N ARG A 233 -48.48 -19.65 17.55
CA ARG A 233 -48.50 -21.08 17.21
C ARG A 233 -47.56 -21.44 16.06
N TYR A 234 -47.40 -20.54 15.10
CA TYR A 234 -46.56 -20.70 13.91
C TYR A 234 -45.53 -19.56 13.80
N PRO A 235 -44.50 -19.52 14.67
CA PRO A 235 -43.51 -18.44 14.69
C PRO A 235 -42.79 -18.23 13.36
N ILE A 236 -42.70 -19.28 12.54
CA ILE A 236 -42.12 -19.27 11.19
C ILE A 236 -42.79 -18.27 10.24
N ARG A 237 -44.01 -17.80 10.54
CA ARG A 237 -44.73 -16.78 9.75
C ARG A 237 -44.40 -15.34 10.15
N ARG A 238 -43.85 -15.11 11.35
CA ARG A 238 -43.46 -13.77 11.81
C ARG A 238 -42.45 -13.08 10.88
N PRO A 239 -41.41 -13.75 10.36
CA PRO A 239 -40.48 -13.16 9.40
C PRO A 239 -41.15 -12.54 8.17
N LEU A 240 -42.21 -13.16 7.64
CA LEU A 240 -42.93 -12.63 6.48
C LEU A 240 -43.66 -11.33 6.85
N VAL A 241 -44.33 -11.29 8.00
CA VAL A 241 -45.01 -10.08 8.50
C VAL A 241 -44.02 -8.94 8.73
N GLU A 242 -42.88 -9.23 9.36
CA GLU A 242 -41.79 -8.27 9.58
C GLU A 242 -41.25 -7.73 8.24
N TYR A 243 -41.05 -8.60 7.25
CA TYR A 243 -40.63 -8.20 5.90
C TYR A 243 -41.67 -7.30 5.22
N THR A 244 -42.96 -7.61 5.32
CA THR A 244 -44.04 -6.78 4.75
C THR A 244 -44.07 -5.39 5.40
N CYS A 245 -43.86 -5.31 6.72
CA CYS A 245 -43.76 -4.02 7.44
C CYS A 245 -42.53 -3.22 6.98
N ARG A 246 -41.39 -3.87 6.76
CA ARG A 246 -40.19 -3.23 6.19
C ARG A 246 -40.47 -2.62 4.82
N ARG A 247 -41.12 -3.37 3.93
CA ARG A 247 -41.47 -2.88 2.59
C ARG A 247 -42.43 -1.69 2.65
N ALA A 248 -43.38 -1.70 3.58
CA ALA A 248 -44.26 -0.56 3.82
C ALA A 248 -43.47 0.67 4.33
N LYS A 249 -42.57 0.48 5.30
CA LYS A 249 -41.65 1.53 5.79
C LYS A 249 -40.84 2.16 4.64
N GLU A 250 -40.21 1.32 3.82
CA GLU A 250 -39.42 1.78 2.67
C GLU A 250 -40.26 2.60 1.70
N MET A 251 -41.46 2.13 1.33
CA MET A 251 -42.38 2.89 0.47
C MET A 251 -42.81 4.22 1.08
N TYR A 252 -43.01 4.27 2.40
CA TYR A 252 -43.31 5.52 3.10
C TYR A 252 -42.17 6.54 2.95
N PHE A 253 -40.92 6.14 3.19
CA PHE A 253 -39.78 7.08 3.09
C PHE A 253 -39.38 7.42 1.65
N LEU A 254 -39.68 6.55 0.68
CA LEU A 254 -39.58 6.87 -0.75
C LEU A 254 -40.66 7.86 -1.22
N THR A 255 -41.76 8.00 -0.48
CA THR A 255 -42.81 8.95 -0.82
C THR A 255 -42.35 10.39 -0.52
N PRO A 256 -42.37 11.31 -1.52
CA PRO A 256 -41.99 12.71 -1.32
C PRO A 256 -42.81 13.38 -0.21
N ALA A 257 -42.18 14.24 0.59
CA ALA A 257 -42.81 14.87 1.75
C ALA A 257 -44.05 15.71 1.37
N GLU A 258 -44.05 16.31 0.19
CA GLU A 258 -45.16 17.09 -0.37
C GLU A 258 -46.41 16.23 -0.57
N ARG A 259 -46.22 14.93 -0.84
CA ARG A 259 -47.32 13.97 -0.94
C ARG A 259 -47.83 13.53 0.43
N LEU A 260 -47.13 13.82 1.52
CA LEU A 260 -47.49 13.45 2.91
C LEU A 260 -48.05 14.64 3.72
N THR A 261 -48.51 15.69 3.03
CA THR A 261 -49.05 16.93 3.63
C THR A 261 -50.30 16.73 4.46
N ASP A 262 -51.21 15.86 4.02
CA ASP A 262 -52.32 15.37 4.84
C ASP A 262 -51.79 14.30 5.81
N ARG A 263 -51.56 14.72 7.05
CA ARG A 263 -50.86 13.94 8.06
C ARG A 263 -51.66 12.80 8.65
N THR A 264 -52.99 12.91 8.67
CA THR A 264 -53.89 11.90 9.24
C THR A 264 -54.35 10.89 8.20
N ARG A 265 -54.27 11.23 6.90
CA ARG A 265 -54.65 10.34 5.81
C ARG A 265 -53.76 9.10 5.78
N GLN A 266 -54.37 7.97 6.15
CA GLN A 266 -53.78 6.65 5.96
C GLN A 266 -53.64 6.33 4.48
N ARG A 267 -52.45 5.85 4.12
CA ARG A 267 -52.12 5.40 2.77
C ARG A 267 -51.97 3.90 2.79
N HIS A 268 -52.63 3.23 1.86
CA HIS A 268 -52.34 1.83 1.59
C HIS A 268 -50.92 1.73 1.06
N LEU A 269 -50.03 1.16 1.86
CA LEU A 269 -48.64 0.95 1.48
C LEU A 269 -48.52 -0.45 0.89
N ARG A 270 -48.93 -1.49 1.61
CA ARG A 270 -48.75 -2.88 1.22
C ARG A 270 -49.91 -3.74 1.69
N ALA A 271 -50.31 -4.71 0.88
CA ALA A 271 -51.18 -5.81 1.30
C ALA A 271 -50.48 -7.14 1.03
N GLU A 272 -50.67 -8.11 1.91
CA GLU A 272 -50.13 -9.46 1.77
C GLU A 272 -51.12 -10.46 2.37
N GLU A 273 -51.41 -11.57 1.67
CA GLU A 273 -52.22 -12.65 2.23
C GLU A 273 -51.30 -13.62 3.00
N LEU A 274 -51.63 -13.88 4.26
CA LEU A 274 -50.88 -14.75 5.14
C LEU A 274 -51.58 -16.10 5.24
N GLU A 275 -51.00 -17.14 4.63
CA GLU A 275 -51.48 -18.52 4.76
C GLU A 275 -50.76 -19.27 5.90
N PHE A 276 -51.53 -19.83 6.82
CA PHE A 276 -51.02 -20.62 7.94
C PHE A 276 -51.09 -22.13 7.67
N PRO A 277 -50.22 -22.96 8.29
CA PRO A 277 -50.18 -24.41 8.05
C PRO A 277 -51.49 -25.16 8.36
N ASN A 278 -52.41 -24.55 9.10
CA ASN A 278 -53.74 -25.10 9.37
C ASN A 278 -54.79 -24.70 8.31
N GLY A 279 -54.38 -24.06 7.22
CA GLY A 279 -55.24 -23.63 6.12
C GLY A 279 -56.00 -22.32 6.36
N GLU A 280 -55.81 -21.66 7.50
CA GLU A 280 -56.37 -20.32 7.73
C GLU A 280 -55.58 -19.26 6.95
N THR A 281 -56.28 -18.32 6.33
CA THR A 281 -55.69 -17.16 5.63
C THR A 281 -56.10 -15.84 6.28
N PHE A 282 -55.19 -14.87 6.27
CA PHE A 282 -55.41 -13.52 6.82
C PHE A 282 -54.86 -12.45 5.89
N ASP A 283 -55.65 -11.43 5.59
CA ASP A 283 -55.20 -10.27 4.81
C ASP A 283 -54.49 -9.25 5.70
N LEU A 284 -53.19 -9.06 5.46
CA LEU A 284 -52.39 -8.04 6.12
C LEU A 284 -52.35 -6.77 5.26
N ASP A 285 -53.30 -5.86 5.44
CA ASP A 285 -53.31 -4.53 4.82
C ASP A 285 -52.60 -3.50 5.71
N ILE A 286 -51.38 -3.11 5.31
CA ILE A 286 -50.56 -2.12 6.00
C ILE A 286 -50.89 -0.72 5.49
N ARG A 287 -51.59 0.02 6.34
CA ARG A 287 -51.92 1.44 6.12
C ARG A 287 -51.27 2.32 7.17
N LEU A 288 -50.48 3.29 6.72
CA LEU A 288 -49.83 4.27 7.61
C LEU A 288 -50.12 5.70 7.15
N SER A 289 -50.40 6.57 8.10
CA SER A 289 -50.40 8.03 7.95
C SER A 289 -49.05 8.62 8.37
N ALA A 290 -48.88 9.95 8.24
CA ALA A 290 -47.67 10.60 8.76
C ALA A 290 -47.67 10.62 10.30
N ASP A 291 -48.84 10.82 10.91
CA ASP A 291 -48.99 10.77 12.37
C ASP A 291 -48.75 9.36 12.91
N ASP A 292 -49.10 8.30 12.16
CA ASP A 292 -48.77 6.92 12.54
C ASP A 292 -47.25 6.71 12.58
N MET A 293 -46.54 7.21 11.57
CA MET A 293 -45.08 7.07 11.53
C MET A 293 -44.38 7.91 12.61
N ASP A 294 -44.86 9.13 12.87
CA ASP A 294 -44.32 9.94 13.96
C ASP A 294 -44.60 9.27 15.32
N ALA A 295 -45.81 8.72 15.54
CA ALA A 295 -46.09 7.94 16.72
C ALA A 295 -45.16 6.72 16.87
N VAL A 296 -44.88 6.00 15.78
CA VAL A 296 -43.90 4.90 15.79
C VAL A 296 -42.50 5.40 16.19
N LEU A 297 -42.02 6.49 15.58
CA LEU A 297 -40.67 7.00 15.82
C LEU A 297 -40.51 7.65 17.20
N ASP A 298 -41.59 8.19 17.75
CA ASP A 298 -41.64 8.97 18.99
C ASP A 298 -42.23 8.16 20.16
N THR A 299 -42.44 6.85 19.99
CA THR A 299 -42.78 5.95 21.10
C THR A 299 -41.51 5.47 21.81
N PRO A 300 -41.37 5.72 23.13
CA PRO A 300 -40.29 5.15 23.94
C PRO A 300 -40.22 3.63 23.85
N HIS A 301 -39.03 3.07 23.66
CA HIS A 301 -38.86 1.62 23.53
C HIS A 301 -37.86 1.04 24.55
N PRO A 302 -38.14 -0.10 25.21
CA PRO A 302 -37.22 -0.71 26.18
C PRO A 302 -35.84 -1.05 25.59
N SER A 303 -35.77 -1.49 24.34
CA SER A 303 -34.50 -1.77 23.63
C SER A 303 -33.66 -0.51 23.35
N LEU A 304 -34.23 0.67 23.57
CA LEU A 304 -33.56 1.97 23.46
C LEU A 304 -33.49 2.67 24.83
N GLU A 305 -33.55 1.92 25.93
CA GLU A 305 -33.51 2.43 27.31
C GLU A 305 -34.65 3.42 27.64
N GLY A 306 -35.81 3.24 27.00
CA GLY A 306 -36.94 4.14 27.18
C GLY A 306 -36.79 5.47 26.44
N LEU A 307 -35.82 5.60 25.54
CA LEU A 307 -35.80 6.69 24.56
C LEU A 307 -36.64 6.35 23.33
N THR A 308 -37.05 7.39 22.62
CA THR A 308 -37.58 7.27 21.26
C THR A 308 -36.44 6.98 20.27
N TRP A 309 -36.76 6.54 19.05
CA TRP A 309 -35.73 6.23 18.05
C TRP A 309 -34.92 7.49 17.70
N ARG A 310 -35.59 8.63 17.53
CA ARG A 310 -34.96 9.92 17.22
C ARG A 310 -34.03 10.38 18.33
N GLU A 311 -34.46 10.30 19.59
CA GLU A 311 -33.65 10.68 20.75
C GLU A 311 -32.44 9.75 20.91
N ALA A 312 -32.65 8.44 20.77
CA ALA A 312 -31.57 7.47 20.88
C ALA A 312 -30.49 7.69 19.81
N TYR A 313 -30.88 7.94 18.55
CA TYR A 313 -29.95 8.27 17.48
C TYR A 313 -29.20 9.58 17.75
N LYS A 314 -29.91 10.65 18.14
CA LYS A 314 -29.32 11.95 18.46
C LYS A 314 -28.33 11.86 19.63
N ARG A 315 -28.68 11.14 20.69
CA ARG A 315 -27.82 10.89 21.86
C ARG A 315 -26.54 10.16 21.44
N ASN A 316 -26.70 9.07 20.70
CA ASN A 316 -25.59 8.22 20.29
C ASN A 316 -24.61 8.96 19.37
N LEU A 317 -25.10 9.67 18.34
CA LEU A 317 -24.24 10.50 17.48
C LEU A 317 -23.55 11.63 18.28
N SER A 318 -24.23 12.25 19.25
CA SER A 318 -23.62 13.28 20.10
C SER A 318 -22.48 12.73 20.97
N GLU A 319 -22.62 11.49 21.44
CA GLU A 319 -21.58 10.79 22.21
C GLU A 319 -20.39 10.42 21.34
N VAL A 320 -20.63 9.90 20.12
CA VAL A 320 -19.58 9.63 19.12
C VAL A 320 -18.77 10.89 18.84
N LEU A 321 -19.45 12.02 18.58
CA LEU A 321 -18.80 13.31 18.32
C LEU A 321 -17.95 13.80 19.51
N ARG A 322 -18.36 13.47 20.74
CA ARG A 322 -17.60 13.78 21.95
C ARG A 322 -16.38 12.88 22.09
N GLU A 323 -16.52 11.59 21.79
CA GLU A 323 -15.44 10.61 21.89
C GLU A 323 -14.32 10.86 20.86
N ILE A 324 -14.67 11.19 19.62
CA ILE A 324 -13.67 11.55 18.61
C ILE A 324 -12.92 12.85 18.95
N GLY A 325 -13.50 13.70 19.82
CA GLY A 325 -12.88 14.93 20.32
C GLY A 325 -12.60 15.99 19.24
N ALA A 326 -13.19 15.85 18.05
CA ALA A 326 -12.96 16.72 16.91
C ALA A 326 -14.22 16.80 16.03
N THR A 327 -14.39 17.89 15.28
CA THR A 327 -15.46 17.99 14.28
C THR A 327 -14.98 17.36 12.98
N PRO A 328 -15.66 16.32 12.44
CA PRO A 328 -15.34 15.74 11.14
C PRO A 328 -15.33 16.77 10.01
N ASP A 329 -14.38 16.68 9.08
CA ASP A 329 -14.42 17.48 7.85
C ASP A 329 -15.58 17.04 6.94
N LEU A 330 -15.90 15.74 7.00
CA LEU A 330 -16.95 15.08 6.23
C LEU A 330 -17.70 14.07 7.10
N VAL A 331 -19.01 14.01 6.97
CA VAL A 331 -19.85 12.96 7.55
C VAL A 331 -20.57 12.24 6.42
N ILE A 332 -20.36 10.93 6.34
CA ILE A 332 -20.93 10.06 5.32
C ILE A 332 -22.01 9.23 5.99
N VAL A 333 -23.27 9.41 5.61
CA VAL A 333 -24.38 8.58 6.10
C VAL A 333 -24.71 7.54 5.04
N THR A 334 -24.65 6.26 5.42
CA THR A 334 -24.85 5.10 4.53
C THR A 334 -25.78 4.06 5.18
N GLY A 335 -26.04 2.97 4.43
CA GLY A 335 -27.00 1.92 4.78
C GLY A 335 -28.42 2.26 4.33
N GLY A 336 -29.27 1.27 4.06
CA GLY A 336 -30.64 1.48 3.58
C GLY A 336 -31.47 2.49 4.42
N PRO A 337 -31.43 2.39 5.77
CA PRO A 337 -32.00 3.35 6.71
C PRO A 337 -31.62 4.82 6.50
N SER A 338 -30.46 5.14 5.93
CA SER A 338 -30.01 6.53 5.69
C SER A 338 -30.98 7.36 4.83
N ARG A 339 -31.87 6.70 4.06
CA ARG A 339 -32.96 7.34 3.30
C ARG A 339 -34.06 7.92 4.18
N MET A 340 -34.15 7.51 5.44
CA MET A 340 -35.12 8.06 6.39
C MET A 340 -34.72 9.50 6.71
N ARG A 341 -35.53 10.45 6.21
CA ARG A 341 -35.23 11.90 6.22
C ARG A 341 -34.69 12.41 7.57
N PHE A 342 -35.29 11.95 8.66
CA PHE A 342 -34.94 12.41 10.00
C PHE A 342 -33.51 12.06 10.44
N ILE A 343 -32.90 10.99 9.91
CA ILE A 343 -31.50 10.65 10.20
C ILE A 343 -30.59 11.74 9.66
N LEU A 344 -30.82 12.17 8.41
CA LEU A 344 -30.07 13.26 7.80
C LEU A 344 -30.34 14.58 8.51
N ASP A 345 -31.59 14.84 8.89
CA ASP A 345 -31.95 16.09 9.60
C ASP A 345 -31.22 16.18 10.95
N ILE A 346 -31.24 15.11 11.76
CA ILE A 346 -30.52 15.05 13.04
C ILE A 346 -29.01 15.15 12.83
N THR A 347 -28.46 14.45 11.82
CA THR A 347 -27.01 14.51 11.53
C THR A 347 -26.59 15.93 11.18
N ARG A 348 -27.34 16.60 10.30
CA ARG A 348 -27.07 17.98 9.86
C ARG A 348 -27.22 18.99 11.00
N GLU A 349 -28.17 18.75 11.90
CA GLU A 349 -28.34 19.56 13.12
C GLU A 349 -27.08 19.52 13.99
N LEU A 350 -26.45 18.34 14.13
CA LEU A 350 -25.30 18.15 15.02
C LEU A 350 -23.95 18.57 14.42
N VAL A 351 -23.74 18.39 13.11
CA VAL A 351 -22.42 18.58 12.48
C VAL A 351 -22.36 19.68 11.41
N GLY A 352 -23.50 20.24 11.01
CA GLY A 352 -23.59 21.23 9.93
C GLY A 352 -23.94 20.62 8.58
N THR A 353 -24.78 21.33 7.81
CA THR A 353 -25.36 20.82 6.55
C THR A 353 -24.33 20.62 5.45
N ASP A 354 -23.30 21.46 5.40
CA ASP A 354 -22.24 21.46 4.39
C ASP A 354 -21.24 20.29 4.53
N ARG A 355 -21.32 19.56 5.64
CA ARG A 355 -20.44 18.43 5.97
C ARG A 355 -21.08 17.07 5.76
N VAL A 356 -22.40 17.00 5.63
CA VAL A 356 -23.14 15.73 5.56
C VAL A 356 -23.41 15.36 4.11
N ILE A 357 -22.89 14.20 3.70
CA ILE A 357 -23.22 13.58 2.42
C ILE A 357 -24.00 12.28 2.66
N LEU A 358 -25.03 12.07 1.84
CA LEU A 358 -25.71 10.79 1.74
C LEU A 358 -24.93 9.94 0.75
N GLY A 359 -24.55 8.72 1.14
CA GLY A 359 -23.89 7.78 0.24
C GLY A 359 -24.73 7.50 -1.01
N SER A 360 -24.11 7.48 -2.19
CA SER A 360 -24.74 7.11 -3.46
C SER A 360 -25.04 5.61 -3.48
N GLU A 361 -26.26 5.20 -3.83
CA GLU A 361 -26.70 3.78 -3.87
C GLU A 361 -26.34 3.00 -2.58
N PRO A 362 -26.83 3.45 -1.40
CA PRO A 362 -26.38 2.94 -0.10
C PRO A 362 -26.57 1.42 0.05
N GLU A 363 -27.48 0.81 -0.70
CA GLU A 363 -27.76 -0.62 -0.62
C GLU A 363 -26.73 -1.52 -1.31
N THR A 364 -25.89 -0.97 -2.20
CA THR A 364 -24.78 -1.73 -2.84
C THR A 364 -23.40 -1.12 -2.60
N ALA A 365 -23.37 0.06 -1.96
CA ALA A 365 -22.16 0.79 -1.60
C ALA A 365 -21.17 -0.06 -0.78
N ILE A 366 -21.67 -0.83 0.19
CA ILE A 366 -20.83 -1.70 1.02
C ILE A 366 -20.21 -2.81 0.18
N ALA A 367 -21.02 -3.55 -0.60
CA ALA A 367 -20.51 -4.60 -1.48
C ALA A 367 -19.44 -4.08 -2.45
N ARG A 368 -19.67 -2.91 -3.06
CA ARG A 368 -18.67 -2.25 -3.93
C ARG A 368 -17.41 -1.86 -3.16
N GLY A 369 -17.57 -1.29 -1.97
CA GLY A 369 -16.46 -0.94 -1.09
C GLY A 369 -15.61 -2.14 -0.68
N LEU A 370 -16.25 -3.30 -0.45
CA LEU A 370 -15.57 -4.57 -0.17
C LEU A 370 -14.80 -5.07 -1.38
N ALA A 371 -15.38 -5.00 -2.58
CA ALA A 371 -14.68 -5.33 -3.82
C ALA A 371 -13.47 -4.41 -4.05
N ILE A 372 -13.61 -3.10 -3.78
CA ILE A 372 -12.49 -2.13 -3.82
C ILE A 372 -11.41 -2.51 -2.79
N ALA A 373 -11.81 -2.85 -1.55
CA ALA A 373 -10.87 -3.24 -0.51
C ALA A 373 -10.03 -4.47 -0.92
N GLY A 374 -10.68 -5.50 -1.46
CA GLY A 374 -9.99 -6.67 -1.97
C GLY A 374 -9.12 -6.39 -3.18
N GLN A 375 -9.58 -5.55 -4.11
CA GLN A 375 -8.78 -5.11 -5.25
C GLN A 375 -7.50 -4.41 -4.79
N ILE A 376 -7.60 -3.43 -3.87
CA ILE A 376 -6.44 -2.75 -3.26
C ILE A 376 -5.51 -3.77 -2.60
N GLY A 377 -6.04 -4.73 -1.83
CA GLY A 377 -5.26 -5.75 -1.17
C GLY A 377 -4.48 -6.64 -2.15
N VAL A 378 -5.15 -7.15 -3.19
CA VAL A 378 -4.52 -7.97 -4.23
C VAL A 378 -3.48 -7.18 -5.03
N THR A 379 -3.81 -5.95 -5.46
CA THR A 379 -2.89 -5.09 -6.20
C THR A 379 -1.65 -4.76 -5.37
N THR A 380 -1.82 -4.45 -4.09
CA THR A 380 -0.69 -4.17 -3.17
C THR A 380 0.19 -5.41 -2.98
N GLN A 381 -0.41 -6.59 -2.80
CA GLN A 381 0.32 -7.84 -2.68
C GLN A 381 1.10 -8.17 -3.97
N SER A 382 0.46 -8.06 -5.14
CA SER A 382 1.09 -8.30 -6.44
C SER A 382 2.24 -7.33 -6.67
N PHE A 383 2.04 -6.04 -6.40
CA PHE A 383 3.06 -5.01 -6.50
C PHE A 383 4.29 -5.35 -5.65
N ARG A 384 4.09 -5.71 -4.38
CA ARG A 384 5.19 -6.11 -3.48
C ARG A 384 5.92 -7.35 -3.99
N ALA A 385 5.18 -8.38 -4.41
CA ALA A 385 5.77 -9.61 -4.93
C ALA A 385 6.58 -9.37 -6.23
N GLU A 386 6.11 -8.48 -7.11
CA GLU A 386 6.83 -8.13 -8.34
C GLU A 386 8.12 -7.34 -8.05
N VAL A 387 8.10 -6.43 -7.08
CA VAL A 387 9.32 -5.75 -6.61
C VAL A 387 10.30 -6.74 -5.99
N ASP A 388 9.82 -7.63 -5.11
CA ASP A 388 10.66 -8.66 -4.49
C ASP A 388 11.27 -9.60 -5.55
N ALA A 389 10.49 -9.98 -6.56
CA ALA A 389 10.97 -10.77 -7.70
C ALA A 389 12.01 -10.01 -8.54
N LEU A 390 11.83 -8.70 -8.77
CA LEU A 390 12.81 -7.86 -9.44
C LEU A 390 14.12 -7.81 -8.65
N ILE A 391 14.05 -7.60 -7.33
CA ILE A 391 15.18 -7.59 -6.41
C ILE A 391 15.93 -8.93 -6.44
N ALA A 392 15.22 -10.06 -6.46
CA ALA A 392 15.78 -11.40 -6.49
C ALA A 392 16.31 -11.83 -7.88
N SER A 393 15.89 -11.16 -8.96
CA SER A 393 16.17 -11.59 -10.35
C SER A 393 17.64 -11.44 -10.79
N GLY A 394 18.46 -10.72 -10.01
CA GLY A 394 19.83 -10.35 -10.39
C GLY A 394 19.92 -9.33 -11.54
N LYS A 395 18.80 -8.77 -12.01
CA LYS A 395 18.82 -7.73 -13.06
C LYS A 395 19.53 -6.45 -12.60
N ILE A 396 19.33 -6.05 -11.34
CA ILE A 396 20.02 -4.91 -10.73
C ILE A 396 21.53 -5.19 -10.71
N ASP A 397 21.93 -6.39 -10.29
CA ASP A 397 23.33 -6.81 -10.23
C ASP A 397 24.00 -6.69 -11.61
N ARG A 398 23.33 -7.14 -12.68
CA ARG A 398 23.83 -7.01 -14.07
C ARG A 398 23.95 -5.57 -14.56
N ILE A 399 23.04 -4.67 -14.18
CA ILE A 399 23.13 -3.25 -14.54
C ILE A 399 24.36 -2.64 -13.89
N VAL A 400 24.58 -2.92 -12.60
CA VAL A 400 25.75 -2.45 -11.85
C VAL A 400 27.04 -3.00 -12.45
N GLU A 401 27.10 -4.30 -12.73
CA GLU A 401 28.27 -4.94 -13.36
C GLU A 401 28.57 -4.36 -14.76
N ALA A 402 27.54 -4.11 -15.57
CA ALA A 402 27.70 -3.53 -16.92
C ALA A 402 28.23 -2.08 -16.88
N ARG A 403 27.88 -1.33 -15.84
CA ARG A 403 28.31 0.07 -15.63
C ARG A 403 29.62 0.18 -14.84
N LEU A 404 30.12 -0.91 -14.27
CA LEU A 404 31.32 -0.89 -13.43
C LEU A 404 32.58 -0.38 -14.16
N PRO A 405 32.82 -0.66 -15.46
CA PRO A 405 33.94 -0.09 -16.18
C PRO A 405 33.92 1.45 -16.23
N GLU A 406 32.75 2.06 -16.37
CA GLU A 406 32.59 3.53 -16.39
C GLU A 406 33.01 4.13 -15.03
N LEU A 407 32.65 3.47 -13.92
CA LEU A 407 33.10 3.88 -12.59
C LEU A 407 34.61 3.74 -12.44
N ALA A 408 35.19 2.62 -12.89
CA ALA A 408 36.62 2.36 -12.80
C ALA A 408 37.43 3.42 -13.55
N GLU A 409 37.02 3.77 -14.77
CA GLU A 409 37.64 4.82 -15.58
C GLU A 409 37.53 6.19 -14.91
N GLY A 410 36.34 6.57 -14.42
CA GLY A 410 36.11 7.83 -13.73
C GLY A 410 36.95 7.96 -12.45
N MET A 411 37.07 6.87 -11.69
CA MET A 411 37.88 6.83 -10.47
C MET A 411 39.38 6.93 -10.79
N GLY A 412 39.85 6.20 -11.80
CA GLY A 412 41.24 6.28 -12.27
C GLY A 412 41.61 7.70 -12.72
N LEU A 413 40.71 8.37 -13.45
CA LEU A 413 40.90 9.75 -13.89
C LEU A 413 40.91 10.73 -12.71
N ALA A 414 39.97 10.58 -11.76
CA ALA A 414 39.88 11.45 -10.58
C ALA A 414 41.16 11.37 -9.70
N VAL A 415 41.78 10.19 -9.61
CA VAL A 415 43.04 9.99 -8.89
C VAL A 415 44.24 10.54 -9.67
N ALA A 416 44.36 10.21 -10.95
CA ALA A 416 45.56 10.52 -11.72
C ALA A 416 45.64 11.98 -12.18
N SER A 417 44.50 12.63 -12.42
CA SER A 417 44.45 13.98 -12.98
C SER A 417 45.13 15.00 -12.07
N GLY A 418 46.20 15.63 -12.57
CA GLY A 418 47.00 16.64 -11.85
C GLY A 418 47.93 16.06 -10.77
N LEU A 419 48.07 14.73 -10.68
CA LEU A 419 48.97 14.06 -9.75
C LEU A 419 50.42 14.50 -9.93
N THR A 420 50.83 14.83 -11.16
CA THR A 420 52.20 15.27 -11.45
C THR A 420 52.54 16.59 -10.77
N GLU A 421 51.64 17.57 -10.83
CA GLU A 421 51.85 18.88 -10.18
C GLU A 421 51.64 18.80 -8.67
N ARG A 422 50.65 18.03 -8.20
CA ARG A 422 50.32 17.94 -6.77
C ARG A 422 51.34 17.16 -5.96
N HIS A 423 51.89 16.06 -6.51
CA HIS A 423 52.72 15.12 -5.73
C HIS A 423 54.09 14.83 -6.34
N VAL A 424 54.17 14.60 -7.65
CA VAL A 424 55.43 14.16 -8.29
C VAL A 424 56.47 15.28 -8.34
N ILE A 425 56.08 16.48 -8.77
CA ILE A 425 56.99 17.64 -8.86
C ILE A 425 57.52 18.04 -7.48
N PRO A 426 56.69 18.20 -6.43
CA PRO A 426 57.18 18.50 -5.08
C PRO A 426 58.16 17.45 -4.55
N ALA A 427 57.83 16.16 -4.67
CA ALA A 427 58.70 15.07 -4.22
C ALA A 427 60.02 15.03 -5.01
N PHE A 428 59.98 15.29 -6.31
CA PHE A 428 61.17 15.37 -7.16
C PHE A 428 62.10 16.51 -6.75
N VAL A 429 61.56 17.71 -6.51
CA VAL A 429 62.35 18.87 -6.08
C VAL A 429 63.00 18.61 -4.72
N GLU A 430 62.27 17.98 -3.80
CA GLU A 430 62.79 17.62 -2.47
C GLU A 430 63.89 16.56 -2.55
N TRP A 431 63.69 15.49 -3.34
CA TRP A 431 64.72 14.49 -3.61
C TRP A 431 65.97 15.12 -4.22
N ARG A 432 65.82 15.97 -5.23
CA ARG A 432 66.95 16.66 -5.87
C ARG A 432 67.75 17.52 -4.89
N ASN A 433 67.09 18.11 -3.91
CA ASN A 433 67.71 18.96 -2.90
C ASN A 433 68.28 18.20 -1.69
N GLY A 434 68.08 16.88 -1.63
CA GLY A 434 68.61 15.99 -0.60
C GLY A 434 67.65 15.73 0.57
N GLY A 435 66.39 16.16 0.49
CA GLY A 435 65.38 15.88 1.52
C GLY A 435 64.83 14.44 1.47
N ILE A 436 65.01 13.75 0.34
CA ILE A 436 64.64 12.33 0.17
C ILE A 436 65.88 11.53 -0.26
N SER A 437 66.16 10.41 0.40
CA SER A 437 67.43 9.69 0.22
C SER A 437 67.50 8.89 -1.08
N THR A 438 66.45 8.15 -1.43
CA THR A 438 66.43 7.25 -2.59
C THR A 438 65.23 7.53 -3.51
N LEU A 439 65.23 6.95 -4.71
CA LEU A 439 64.06 7.04 -5.59
C LEU A 439 62.90 6.19 -5.05
N ASP A 440 63.20 5.09 -4.35
CA ASP A 440 62.20 4.27 -3.67
C ASP A 440 61.54 5.00 -2.49
N ASP A 441 62.30 5.84 -1.76
CA ASP A 441 61.73 6.72 -0.73
C ASP A 441 60.82 7.79 -1.36
N MET A 442 61.19 8.31 -2.53
CA MET A 442 60.39 9.30 -3.25
C MET A 442 59.07 8.70 -3.74
N ALA A 443 59.13 7.49 -4.33
CA ALA A 443 57.94 6.74 -4.73
C ALA A 443 57.02 6.43 -3.53
N ARG A 444 57.60 6.03 -2.38
CA ARG A 444 56.84 5.83 -1.14
C ARG A 444 56.12 7.08 -0.68
N LYS A 445 56.84 8.22 -0.66
CA LYS A 445 56.24 9.49 -0.26
C LYS A 445 55.09 9.92 -1.18
N ILE A 446 55.23 9.71 -2.50
CA ILE A 446 54.15 10.01 -3.46
C ILE A 446 52.95 9.09 -3.19
N ALA A 447 53.17 7.78 -2.99
CA ALA A 447 52.10 6.84 -2.71
C ALA A 447 51.36 7.17 -1.39
N ASP A 448 52.08 7.48 -0.33
CA ASP A 448 51.48 7.87 0.96
C ASP A 448 50.68 9.18 0.85
N ALA A 449 51.16 10.15 0.06
CA ALA A 449 50.47 11.42 -0.14
C ALA A 449 49.19 11.27 -0.98
N VAL A 450 49.23 10.46 -2.05
CA VAL A 450 48.06 10.12 -2.86
C VAL A 450 47.04 9.33 -2.03
N GLN A 451 47.51 8.39 -1.21
CA GLN A 451 46.67 7.64 -0.29
C GLN A 451 45.95 8.54 0.72
N ALA A 452 46.65 9.52 1.28
CA ALA A 452 46.09 10.50 2.21
C ALA A 452 45.05 11.42 1.53
N GLU A 453 45.28 11.85 0.28
CA GLU A 453 44.32 12.67 -0.49
C GLU A 453 43.02 11.93 -0.78
N ILE A 454 43.12 10.62 -1.04
CA ILE A 454 41.99 9.78 -1.44
C ILE A 454 41.14 9.38 -0.25
N THR A 455 41.79 9.12 0.88
CA THR A 455 41.10 8.84 2.15
C THR A 455 40.61 10.10 2.85
N ASP A 456 40.95 11.30 2.36
CA ASP A 456 40.41 12.55 2.89
C ASP A 456 38.89 12.59 2.63
N PRO A 457 38.07 12.67 3.69
CA PRO A 457 36.62 12.81 3.54
C PRO A 457 36.18 14.08 2.81
N ARG A 458 37.09 14.97 2.41
CA ARG A 458 36.81 16.20 1.65
C ARG A 458 37.24 16.12 0.19
N ASN A 459 37.61 14.93 -0.31
CA ASN A 459 37.93 14.75 -1.73
C ASN A 459 36.65 14.80 -2.59
N ASP A 460 36.30 16.00 -3.06
CA ASP A 460 35.09 16.24 -3.83
C ASP A 460 35.11 15.57 -5.22
N ALA A 461 36.29 15.38 -5.82
CA ALA A 461 36.41 14.80 -7.15
C ALA A 461 35.97 13.34 -7.18
N LEU A 462 36.45 12.51 -6.25
CA LEU A 462 36.05 11.11 -6.16
C LEU A 462 34.56 10.95 -5.82
N LYS A 463 34.08 11.77 -4.90
CA LYS A 463 32.65 11.77 -4.54
C LYS A 463 31.78 12.14 -5.72
N GLN A 464 32.17 13.15 -6.50
CA GLN A 464 31.41 13.58 -7.66
C GLN A 464 31.34 12.46 -8.70
N THR A 465 32.46 11.79 -8.99
CA THR A 465 32.48 10.63 -9.90
C THR A 465 31.49 9.55 -9.46
N MET A 466 31.44 9.22 -8.17
CA MET A 466 30.50 8.21 -7.65
C MET A 466 29.04 8.65 -7.76
N VAL A 467 28.77 9.93 -7.46
CA VAL A 467 27.41 10.50 -7.55
C VAL A 467 26.93 10.51 -8.99
N ASP A 468 27.77 10.95 -9.93
CA ASP A 468 27.43 10.98 -11.36
C ASP A 468 27.17 9.58 -11.88
N TRP A 469 28.02 8.62 -11.53
CA TRP A 469 27.85 7.22 -11.91
C TRP A 469 26.56 6.60 -11.34
N GLN A 470 26.29 6.82 -10.05
CA GLN A 470 25.07 6.28 -9.42
C GLN A 470 23.82 6.90 -10.04
N ASN A 471 23.81 8.21 -10.26
CA ASN A 471 22.71 8.89 -10.95
C ASN A 471 22.54 8.39 -12.40
N GLY A 472 23.63 7.97 -13.06
CA GLY A 472 23.60 7.35 -14.38
C GLY A 472 22.93 5.96 -14.43
N ILE A 473 22.87 5.24 -13.31
CA ILE A 473 22.21 3.93 -13.18
C ILE A 473 20.69 4.07 -13.01
N VAL A 474 20.23 5.17 -12.39
CA VAL A 474 18.81 5.37 -12.04
C VAL A 474 17.87 5.15 -13.24
N PRO A 475 18.11 5.70 -14.45
CA PRO A 475 17.24 5.49 -15.61
C PRO A 475 17.10 4.02 -16.05
N ASP A 476 18.14 3.20 -15.84
CA ASP A 476 18.10 1.79 -16.18
C ASP A 476 17.27 0.99 -15.17
N ILE A 477 17.31 1.38 -13.90
CA ILE A 477 16.44 0.83 -12.84
C ILE A 477 14.98 1.27 -13.07
N GLU A 478 14.76 2.55 -13.38
CA GLU A 478 13.43 3.11 -13.66
C GLU A 478 12.71 2.33 -14.76
N ARG A 479 13.44 1.93 -15.82
CA ARG A 479 12.89 1.12 -16.91
C ARG A 479 12.42 -0.27 -16.47
N LEU A 480 13.01 -0.82 -15.40
CA LEU A 480 12.58 -2.09 -14.81
C LEU A 480 11.38 -1.92 -13.87
N THR A 481 11.27 -0.76 -13.21
CA THR A 481 10.24 -0.49 -12.21
C THR A 481 8.98 0.15 -12.80
N GLU A 482 9.08 0.90 -13.90
CA GLU A 482 7.95 1.58 -14.54
C GLU A 482 6.80 0.62 -14.90
N PRO A 483 7.03 -0.54 -15.53
CA PRO A 483 5.95 -1.49 -15.81
C PRO A 483 5.28 -2.04 -14.54
N ILE A 484 6.00 -2.10 -13.42
CA ILE A 484 5.47 -2.54 -12.12
C ILE A 484 4.56 -1.44 -11.56
N CYS A 485 4.99 -0.18 -11.62
CA CYS A 485 4.17 0.99 -11.23
C CYS A 485 2.89 1.08 -12.06
N GLU A 486 2.99 0.90 -13.38
CA GLU A 486 1.86 0.99 -14.30
C GLU A 486 0.77 -0.05 -13.98
N ARG A 487 1.15 -1.32 -13.78
CA ARG A 487 0.20 -2.38 -13.37
C ARG A 487 -0.46 -2.11 -12.02
N ALA A 488 0.25 -1.45 -11.11
CA ALA A 488 -0.27 -1.05 -9.81
C ALA A 488 -1.09 0.26 -9.84
N GLY A 489 -1.22 0.93 -11.00
CA GLY A 489 -1.89 2.22 -11.13
C GLY A 489 -1.18 3.36 -10.39
N LEU A 490 0.12 3.21 -10.15
CA LEU A 490 0.97 4.22 -9.53
C LEU A 490 1.60 5.11 -10.60
N PRO A 491 1.93 6.38 -10.28
CA PRO A 491 2.76 7.20 -11.15
C PRO A 491 4.08 6.47 -11.46
N SER A 492 4.60 6.55 -12.69
CA SER A 492 5.88 5.91 -13.06
C SER A 492 7.01 6.26 -12.08
N ALA A 493 6.98 7.48 -11.53
CA ALA A 493 7.95 7.98 -10.57
C ALA A 493 7.84 7.39 -9.14
N ALA A 494 6.84 6.55 -8.85
CA ALA A 494 6.57 6.05 -7.49
C ALA A 494 7.68 5.15 -6.93
N LEU A 495 8.45 4.49 -7.81
CA LEU A 495 9.61 3.66 -7.46
C LEU A 495 10.95 4.34 -7.77
N ASN A 496 10.95 5.63 -8.13
CA ASN A 496 12.19 6.32 -8.47
C ASN A 496 13.12 6.37 -7.27
N LEU A 497 14.36 5.96 -7.49
CA LEU A 497 15.41 6.11 -6.51
C LEU A 497 15.74 7.61 -6.35
N PRO A 498 15.97 8.10 -5.12
CA PRO A 498 16.28 9.50 -4.91
C PRO A 498 17.59 9.87 -5.61
N VAL A 499 17.54 10.92 -6.44
CA VAL A 499 18.75 11.51 -7.04
C VAL A 499 19.64 12.04 -5.93
N ILE A 500 20.93 11.76 -6.07
CA ILE A 500 21.96 12.13 -5.12
C ILE A 500 22.69 13.37 -5.63
N SER A 501 23.02 14.28 -4.71
CA SER A 501 23.75 15.52 -5.01
C SER A 501 24.84 15.77 -3.98
N LEU A 502 25.85 16.56 -4.34
CA LEU A 502 26.89 17.03 -3.42
C LEU A 502 26.64 18.49 -3.05
N ASP A 503 26.56 18.77 -1.75
CA ASP A 503 26.51 20.12 -1.20
C ASP A 503 27.62 20.29 -0.16
N HIS A 504 28.59 21.17 -0.45
CA HIS A 504 29.77 21.43 0.40
C HIS A 504 30.49 20.15 0.90
N GLY A 505 30.72 19.19 0.00
CA GLY A 505 31.39 17.93 0.30
C GLY A 505 30.53 16.93 1.09
N GLN A 506 29.27 17.24 1.40
CA GLN A 506 28.30 16.30 1.96
C GLN A 506 27.34 15.80 0.89
N VAL A 507 27.11 14.50 0.89
CA VAL A 507 26.13 13.88 0.00
C VAL A 507 24.72 14.13 0.55
N ARG A 508 23.86 14.75 -0.26
CA ARG A 508 22.46 15.01 0.05
C ARG A 508 21.54 14.27 -0.89
N PHE A 509 20.45 13.76 -0.34
CA PHE A 509 19.36 13.16 -1.08
C PHE A 509 18.30 14.21 -1.38
N SER A 510 17.68 14.11 -2.55
CA SER A 510 16.50 14.91 -2.90
C SER A 510 15.31 14.69 -1.96
N VAL A 511 15.26 13.54 -1.27
CA VAL A 511 14.20 13.18 -0.32
C VAL A 511 14.81 12.59 0.96
N PRO A 512 14.38 13.01 2.16
CA PRO A 512 14.85 12.42 3.42
C PRO A 512 14.24 11.03 3.61
N LEU A 513 15.00 9.97 3.28
CA LEU A 513 14.68 8.59 3.67
C LEU A 513 15.61 8.14 4.81
N SER A 514 15.07 7.41 5.80
CA SER A 514 15.86 6.79 6.87
C SER A 514 16.86 5.75 6.35
N ALA A 515 16.58 5.14 5.19
CA ALA A 515 17.48 4.21 4.51
C ALA A 515 18.71 4.91 3.87
N ALA A 516 18.69 6.23 3.72
CA ALA A 516 19.69 6.97 2.97
C ALA A 516 21.02 7.14 3.75
N THR A 517 20.97 7.10 5.09
CA THR A 517 22.15 7.22 5.96
C THR A 517 23.05 5.97 5.96
N ASP A 518 22.47 4.77 5.87
CA ASP A 518 23.26 3.51 5.86
C ASP A 518 24.00 3.30 4.54
N VAL A 519 23.46 3.87 3.45
CA VAL A 519 24.03 3.80 2.10
C VAL A 519 25.33 4.62 1.99
N LEU A 520 25.36 5.83 2.57
CA LEU A 520 26.53 6.70 2.55
C LEU A 520 27.72 6.09 3.30
N ASN A 521 27.43 5.42 4.42
CA ASN A 521 28.45 4.72 5.20
C ASN A 521 29.03 3.53 4.44
N THR A 522 28.22 2.86 3.60
CA THR A 522 28.67 1.70 2.82
C THR A 522 29.54 2.11 1.63
N LEU A 523 29.13 3.15 0.88
CA LEU A 523 29.91 3.68 -0.25
C LEU A 523 31.26 4.27 0.19
N GLY A 524 31.30 5.02 1.30
CA GLY A 524 32.54 5.59 1.82
C GLY A 524 33.54 4.54 2.33
N ASN A 525 33.06 3.46 2.94
CA ASN A 525 33.91 2.39 3.45
C ASN A 525 34.49 1.50 2.34
N VAL A 526 33.74 1.25 1.27
CA VAL A 526 34.18 0.42 0.14
C VAL A 526 35.29 1.12 -0.66
N VAL A 527 35.18 2.43 -0.88
CA VAL A 527 36.21 3.22 -1.59
C VAL A 527 37.51 3.31 -0.81
N ASN A 528 37.43 3.56 0.50
CA ASN A 528 38.62 3.71 1.35
C ASN A 528 39.44 2.42 1.48
N VAL A 529 38.79 1.26 1.50
CA VAL A 529 39.47 -0.04 1.60
C VAL A 529 40.01 -0.49 0.24
N ILE A 530 39.32 -0.19 -0.85
CA ILE A 530 39.70 -0.63 -2.22
C ILE A 530 40.83 0.23 -2.80
N LEU A 531 40.75 1.57 -2.69
CA LEU A 531 41.78 2.43 -3.28
C LEU A 531 43.13 2.26 -2.57
N ALA A 532 43.14 1.96 -1.26
CA ALA A 532 44.36 1.72 -0.49
C ALA A 532 45.24 0.59 -1.03
N GLY A 533 44.61 -0.51 -1.47
CA GLY A 533 45.33 -1.64 -2.07
C GLY A 533 45.81 -1.34 -3.48
N VAL A 534 44.94 -0.76 -4.31
CA VAL A 534 45.17 -0.49 -5.74
C VAL A 534 46.27 0.54 -5.98
N ILE A 535 46.31 1.60 -5.17
CA ILE A 535 47.32 2.69 -5.28
C ILE A 535 48.70 2.17 -4.88
N SER A 536 48.77 1.36 -3.83
CA SER A 536 50.03 0.78 -3.37
C SER A 536 50.62 -0.14 -4.46
N THR A 537 49.83 -1.05 -5.05
CA THR A 537 50.35 -1.96 -6.10
C THR A 537 50.72 -1.24 -7.39
N THR A 538 49.90 -0.28 -7.86
CA THR A 538 50.20 0.47 -9.10
C THR A 538 51.34 1.47 -8.92
N LEU A 539 51.39 2.25 -7.84
CA LEU A 539 52.48 3.22 -7.63
C LEU A 539 53.81 2.58 -7.24
N PHE A 540 53.84 1.36 -6.65
CA PHE A 540 55.09 0.64 -6.33
C PHE A 540 55.54 -0.37 -7.40
N GLY A 541 54.64 -0.88 -8.25
CA GLY A 541 54.96 -1.82 -9.33
C GLY A 541 55.29 -1.12 -10.65
N ALA A 542 54.26 -0.80 -11.42
CA ALA A 542 54.36 -0.28 -12.78
C ALA A 542 54.40 1.24 -12.87
N GLY A 543 53.81 1.98 -11.93
CA GLY A 543 53.83 3.44 -11.88
C GLY A 543 55.24 4.01 -11.66
N VAL A 544 56.07 3.37 -10.82
CA VAL A 544 57.52 3.71 -10.75
C VAL A 544 58.19 3.42 -12.10
N SER A 545 57.78 2.39 -12.83
CA SER A 545 58.33 2.07 -14.14
C SER A 545 57.95 3.12 -15.20
N LEU A 546 56.72 3.65 -15.20
CA LEU A 546 56.30 4.76 -16.05
C LEU A 546 57.02 6.07 -15.69
N ILE A 547 57.18 6.38 -14.40
CA ILE A 547 57.89 7.58 -13.93
C ILE A 547 59.42 7.47 -14.18
N ALA A 548 59.98 6.26 -14.12
CA ALA A 548 61.43 6.02 -14.24
C ALA A 548 61.92 5.62 -15.64
N ALA A 549 61.10 5.00 -16.49
CA ALA A 549 61.53 4.45 -17.78
C ALA A 549 61.36 5.42 -18.96
N THR A 550 60.48 6.41 -18.87
CA THR A 550 60.22 7.34 -20.00
C THR A 550 60.49 8.81 -19.67
N GLY A 551 60.82 9.15 -18.42
CA GLY A 551 60.95 10.53 -17.96
C GLY A 551 62.36 11.16 -17.93
N PRO A 552 62.51 12.40 -17.43
CA PRO A 552 63.80 13.07 -17.19
C PRO A 552 64.72 12.35 -16.20
N LEU A 553 64.15 11.51 -15.32
CA LEU A 553 64.89 10.65 -14.39
C LEU A 553 65.60 9.50 -15.10
N ALA A 554 65.13 9.07 -16.27
CA ALA A 554 65.72 7.96 -17.01
C ALA A 554 67.19 8.21 -17.36
N VAL A 555 67.62 9.47 -17.59
CA VAL A 555 69.02 9.79 -17.89
C VAL A 555 69.90 9.65 -16.64
N VAL A 556 69.43 10.10 -15.48
CA VAL A 556 70.16 9.98 -14.20
C VAL A 556 70.20 8.52 -13.76
N ILE A 557 69.07 7.83 -13.87
CA ILE A 557 68.95 6.39 -13.56
C ILE A 557 69.77 5.57 -14.54
N ALA A 558 69.77 5.86 -15.84
CA ALA A 558 70.58 5.14 -16.83
C ALA A 558 72.07 5.36 -16.60
N PHE A 559 72.51 6.58 -16.23
CA PHE A 559 73.90 6.84 -15.89
C PHE A 559 74.35 6.03 -14.66
N VAL A 560 73.53 6.02 -13.61
CA VAL A 560 73.79 5.26 -12.38
C VAL A 560 73.67 3.76 -12.61
N ALA A 561 72.66 3.31 -13.34
CA ALA A 561 72.45 1.91 -13.69
C ALA A 561 73.56 1.40 -14.61
N ALA A 562 74.07 2.20 -15.55
CA ALA A 562 75.24 1.83 -16.35
C ALA A 562 76.47 1.63 -15.46
N PHE A 563 76.68 2.50 -14.48
CA PHE A 563 77.77 2.37 -13.50
C PHE A 563 77.59 1.16 -12.58
N VAL A 564 76.37 0.88 -12.11
CA VAL A 564 76.03 -0.28 -11.29
C VAL A 564 76.10 -1.59 -12.09
N ALA A 565 75.68 -1.58 -13.36
CA ALA A 565 75.73 -2.72 -14.27
C ALA A 565 77.17 -3.19 -14.53
N MET A 566 78.11 -2.25 -14.67
CA MET A 566 79.54 -2.56 -14.78
C MET A 566 80.09 -3.33 -13.58
N LYS A 567 79.48 -3.18 -12.40
CA LYS A 567 79.94 -3.80 -11.15
C LYS A 567 79.12 -5.04 -10.73
N TYR A 568 77.87 -5.14 -11.14
CA TYR A 568 76.92 -6.13 -10.59
C TYR A 568 76.04 -6.86 -11.63
N GLY A 569 76.23 -6.62 -12.93
CA GLY A 569 75.45 -7.23 -14.01
C GLY A 569 74.17 -6.46 -14.38
N GLN A 570 73.73 -6.60 -15.64
CA GLN A 570 72.62 -5.81 -16.21
C GLN A 570 71.27 -6.11 -15.55
N GLU A 571 71.01 -7.36 -15.15
CA GLU A 571 69.70 -7.80 -14.63
C GLU A 571 69.30 -7.14 -13.29
N ARG A 572 70.26 -6.73 -12.46
CA ARG A 572 69.99 -6.10 -11.14
C ARG A 572 70.35 -4.62 -11.06
N ALA A 573 70.80 -4.05 -12.17
CA ALA A 573 71.35 -2.69 -12.20
C ALA A 573 70.30 -1.63 -11.90
N MET A 574 69.09 -1.80 -12.41
CA MET A 574 68.01 -0.81 -12.28
C MET A 574 67.38 -0.84 -10.89
N GLU A 575 67.14 -2.02 -10.31
CA GLU A 575 66.67 -2.15 -8.92
C GLU A 575 67.65 -1.51 -7.93
N ARG A 576 68.95 -1.82 -8.05
CA ARG A 576 69.96 -1.22 -7.17
C ARG A 576 70.15 0.28 -7.40
N ALA A 577 69.96 0.78 -8.62
CA ALA A 577 70.04 2.20 -8.90
C ALA A 577 68.92 2.99 -8.20
N ARG A 578 67.72 2.41 -8.08
CA ARG A 578 66.57 3.06 -7.40
C ARG A 578 66.74 3.12 -5.88
N ALA A 579 67.31 2.06 -5.30
CA ALA A 579 67.58 1.96 -3.86
C ALA A 579 68.86 2.69 -3.41
N MET A 580 69.66 3.24 -4.33
CA MET A 580 70.94 3.87 -4.01
C MET A 580 70.75 5.34 -3.57
N ASN A 581 71.38 5.71 -2.46
CA ASN A 581 71.45 7.10 -2.04
C ASN A 581 72.48 7.86 -2.89
N LEU A 582 71.99 8.58 -3.90
CA LEU A 582 72.85 9.34 -4.81
C LEU A 582 73.38 10.62 -4.16
N PRO A 583 74.66 10.97 -4.30
CA PRO A 583 75.17 12.26 -3.82
C PRO A 583 74.41 13.44 -4.46
N LYS A 584 74.16 14.51 -3.70
CA LYS A 584 73.41 15.70 -4.16
C LYS A 584 73.94 16.28 -5.48
N LEU A 585 75.26 16.30 -5.65
CA LEU A 585 75.92 16.77 -6.89
C LEU A 585 75.50 15.93 -8.11
N ALA A 586 75.37 14.61 -7.96
CA ALA A 586 74.96 13.71 -9.04
C ALA A 586 73.48 13.93 -9.44
N ARG A 587 72.63 14.38 -8.51
CA ARG A 587 71.22 14.71 -8.76
C ARG A 587 71.04 16.04 -9.48
N GLN A 588 72.03 16.93 -9.39
CA GLN A 588 71.98 18.31 -9.89
C GLN A 588 72.68 18.51 -11.25
N VAL A 589 73.21 17.45 -11.86
CA VAL A 589 73.96 17.48 -13.14
C VAL A 589 73.18 18.12 -14.29
N THR A 590 71.86 17.95 -14.33
CA THR A 590 70.97 18.55 -15.34
C THR A 590 70.17 19.70 -14.73
N SER A 591 69.83 20.75 -15.50
CA SER A 591 69.09 21.92 -15.00
C SER A 591 67.66 21.57 -14.56
N GLU A 592 67.26 22.11 -13.41
CA GLU A 592 65.94 21.86 -12.81
C GLU A 592 64.79 22.30 -13.73
N GLN A 593 64.87 23.51 -14.29
CA GLN A 593 63.84 24.04 -15.19
C GLN A 593 63.62 23.15 -16.42
N ARG A 594 64.69 22.52 -16.96
CA ARG A 594 64.57 21.60 -18.09
C ARG A 594 63.87 20.30 -17.68
N LEU A 595 64.19 19.76 -16.51
CA LEU A 595 63.57 18.54 -16.00
C LEU A 595 62.09 18.78 -15.64
N LEU A 596 61.77 19.91 -14.99
CA LEU A 596 60.39 20.29 -14.67
C LEU A 596 59.54 20.54 -15.93
N ARG A 597 60.08 21.23 -16.94
CA ARG A 597 59.38 21.39 -18.24
C ARG A 597 59.10 20.05 -18.89
N LYS A 598 60.03 19.10 -18.82
CA LYS A 598 59.84 17.76 -19.38
C LYS A 598 58.79 16.96 -18.60
N LEU A 599 58.83 16.97 -17.27
CA LEU A 599 57.79 16.34 -16.43
C LEU A 599 56.40 16.89 -16.75
N ARG A 600 56.27 18.20 -16.93
CA ARG A 600 55.00 18.84 -17.32
C ARG A 600 54.55 18.48 -18.73
N ALA A 601 55.48 18.42 -19.69
CA ALA A 601 55.17 18.06 -21.07
C ALA A 601 54.69 16.60 -21.20
N GLU A 602 55.17 15.72 -20.34
CA GLU A 602 54.81 14.29 -20.31
C GLU A 602 53.67 13.98 -19.32
N ALA A 603 53.27 14.94 -18.48
CA ALA A 603 52.30 14.76 -17.40
C ALA A 603 50.98 14.15 -17.91
N GLN A 604 50.40 14.74 -18.96
CA GLN A 604 49.11 14.27 -19.49
C GLN A 604 49.15 12.81 -19.96
N VAL A 605 50.23 12.39 -20.64
CA VAL A 605 50.39 11.02 -21.13
C VAL A 605 50.58 10.05 -19.97
N ASN A 606 51.41 10.41 -18.99
CA ASN A 606 51.70 9.57 -17.83
C ASN A 606 50.48 9.44 -16.91
N GLU A 607 49.74 10.53 -16.68
CA GLU A 607 48.51 10.53 -15.88
C GLU A 607 47.40 9.71 -16.57
N SER A 608 47.26 9.80 -17.90
CA SER A 608 46.30 8.97 -18.64
C SER A 608 46.66 7.48 -18.61
N ALA A 609 47.95 7.15 -18.70
CA ALA A 609 48.41 5.77 -18.57
C ALA A 609 48.16 5.21 -17.16
N LEU A 610 48.48 6.01 -16.13
CA LEU A 610 48.21 5.67 -14.74
C LEU A 610 46.70 5.51 -14.47
N ALA A 611 45.85 6.38 -15.02
CA ALA A 611 44.39 6.28 -14.90
C ALA A 611 43.87 4.95 -15.46
N THR A 612 44.35 4.56 -16.64
CA THR A 612 43.99 3.28 -17.28
C THR A 612 44.41 2.09 -16.41
N GLU A 613 45.61 2.15 -15.85
CA GLU A 613 46.13 1.07 -15.02
C GLU A 613 45.38 0.95 -13.70
N LEU A 614 45.08 2.08 -13.05
CA LEU A 614 44.24 2.14 -11.86
C LEU A 614 42.84 1.57 -12.12
N ALA A 615 42.24 1.89 -13.28
CA ALA A 615 40.93 1.37 -13.67
C ALA A 615 40.97 -0.16 -13.88
N GLN A 616 42.01 -0.69 -14.51
CA GLN A 616 42.17 -2.14 -14.69
C GLN A 616 42.34 -2.86 -13.35
N GLU A 617 43.22 -2.37 -12.48
CA GLU A 617 43.49 -2.96 -11.17
C GLU A 617 42.26 -2.88 -10.26
N PHE A 618 41.47 -1.81 -10.37
CA PHE A 618 40.18 -1.69 -9.72
C PHE A 618 39.21 -2.81 -10.15
N LEU A 619 39.12 -3.09 -11.46
CA LEU A 619 38.24 -4.12 -12.00
C LEU A 619 38.69 -5.54 -11.63
N THR A 620 39.99 -5.84 -11.70
CA THR A 620 40.55 -7.19 -11.46
C THR A 620 40.66 -7.53 -9.97
N GLY A 621 40.96 -6.55 -9.12
CA GLY A 621 41.21 -6.77 -7.70
C GLY A 621 39.93 -6.86 -6.87
N GLN A 622 39.08 -5.82 -6.93
CA GLN A 622 37.96 -5.65 -5.98
C GLN A 622 36.63 -5.25 -6.64
N GLY A 623 36.59 -5.11 -7.97
CA GLY A 623 35.41 -4.67 -8.71
C GLY A 623 34.15 -5.51 -8.43
N THR A 624 34.32 -6.83 -8.28
CA THR A 624 33.21 -7.75 -7.97
C THR A 624 32.63 -7.53 -6.58
N GLN A 625 33.46 -7.28 -5.57
CA GLN A 625 33.01 -7.01 -4.20
C GLN A 625 32.31 -5.64 -4.13
N MET A 626 32.82 -4.65 -4.85
CA MET A 626 32.21 -3.32 -4.94
C MET A 626 30.85 -3.38 -5.65
N ALA A 627 30.76 -4.07 -6.79
CA ALA A 627 29.50 -4.28 -7.49
C ALA A 627 28.48 -4.96 -6.58
N ALA A 628 28.86 -6.03 -5.87
CA ALA A 628 27.96 -6.71 -4.93
C ALA A 628 27.44 -5.79 -3.81
N SER A 629 28.31 -4.93 -3.26
CA SER A 629 27.96 -3.98 -2.21
C SER A 629 26.99 -2.90 -2.72
N ILE A 630 27.28 -2.31 -3.89
CA ILE A 630 26.43 -1.29 -4.51
C ILE A 630 25.06 -1.88 -4.87
N SER A 631 25.03 -3.06 -5.48
CA SER A 631 23.78 -3.73 -5.82
C SER A 631 22.96 -4.07 -4.57
N GLY A 632 23.62 -4.51 -3.49
CA GLY A 632 22.97 -4.70 -2.19
C GLY A 632 22.30 -3.43 -1.67
N SER A 633 23.00 -2.30 -1.75
CA SER A 633 22.48 -0.99 -1.36
C SER A 633 21.28 -0.56 -2.22
N LEU A 634 21.38 -0.66 -3.55
CA LEU A 634 20.29 -0.30 -4.47
C LEU A 634 19.05 -1.16 -4.26
N ARG A 635 19.22 -2.47 -4.03
CA ARG A 635 18.12 -3.37 -3.66
C ARG A 635 17.43 -2.94 -2.36
N GLY A 636 18.20 -2.58 -1.34
CA GLY A 636 17.65 -2.08 -0.07
C GLY A 636 16.88 -0.77 -0.22
N GLN A 637 17.36 0.16 -1.06
CA GLN A 637 16.64 1.40 -1.37
C GLN A 637 15.33 1.12 -2.10
N LEU A 638 15.35 0.25 -3.10
CA LEU A 638 14.16 -0.10 -3.87
C LEU A 638 13.09 -0.75 -2.97
N ASP A 639 13.48 -1.65 -2.06
CA ASP A 639 12.55 -2.23 -1.08
C ASP A 639 11.92 -1.15 -0.18
N ALA A 640 12.71 -0.19 0.30
CA ALA A 640 12.23 0.91 1.13
C ALA A 640 11.24 1.81 0.38
N VAL A 641 11.59 2.26 -0.83
CA VAL A 641 10.70 3.08 -1.67
C VAL A 641 9.44 2.30 -2.02
N ALA A 642 9.53 0.99 -2.27
CA ALA A 642 8.37 0.16 -2.51
C ALA A 642 7.45 0.02 -1.29
N LYS A 643 7.96 0.09 -0.05
CA LYS A 643 7.11 0.10 1.15
C LYS A 643 6.28 1.39 1.20
N ASP A 644 6.90 2.53 0.89
CA ASP A 644 6.21 3.82 0.85
C ASP A 644 5.22 3.90 -0.31
N ALA A 645 5.59 3.40 -1.49
CA ALA A 645 4.74 3.37 -2.67
C ALA A 645 3.50 2.48 -2.48
N ALA A 646 3.63 1.35 -1.78
CA ALA A 646 2.50 0.47 -1.44
C ALA A 646 1.40 1.22 -0.66
N LEU A 647 1.77 2.17 0.21
CA LEU A 647 0.81 3.00 0.95
C LEU A 647 0.01 3.94 0.05
N LEU A 648 0.45 4.21 -1.18
CA LEU A 648 -0.27 5.04 -2.15
C LEU A 648 -1.38 4.27 -2.86
N ILE A 649 -1.27 2.93 -2.91
CA ILE A 649 -2.32 2.04 -3.42
C ILE A 649 -3.49 2.03 -2.42
N GLU A 650 -3.19 2.05 -1.10
CA GLU A 650 -4.14 2.19 0.02
C GLU A 650 -4.71 3.63 0.18
#